data_AF-A0A2E6TDK2-F1
#
_entry.id   AF-A0A2E6TDK2-F1
#
_cell.length_a   1.000
_cell.length_b   1.000
_cell.length_c   1.000
_cell.angle_alpha   90.00
_cell.angle_beta   90.00
_cell.angle_gamma   90.00
#
_symmetry.space_group_name_H-M   'P 1'
#
loop_
_entity.id
_entity.type
_entity.pdbx_description
1 polymer ?
#
loop_
_entity_poly.entity_id
_entity_poly.type
_entity_poly.pdbx_seq_one_letter_code
_entity_poly.pdbx_strand_id
1 'polypeptide(L)'
;MVLLGSAVEGYSDLITIYWRTFNFMSGDPAGNTVIFKKADGSTALHVGTTAVKDGDLVQIGYFGDSSTLAPTATASNPFKGTFIPLTVKTAIGDHISTSGSSWDAGEFSFVTDFDKTGATYGGDDTALVNANARTGGNNEYSETVTSPFDQSDALQALDDYHTDGGTEAYLAIRFYDVDTAADGGGYGSGLSNAFNAMYNTVTDVAGSDAWKWTDTDGGGSSNLDINLHDQASSNARRGDLLWEFDNTDFDSDALVDANNILPGVDESTTITHVSDGATITSTQFTGDVVVSNLNLTSGSIDAEGATRALIINSATGNTDTATTPDVSNTASIAGDNLALIKVGAGDQKISVGTQTGGTVTVKEGKLILNNSSGSIFTDTGVRSATSFIDIKGGATLEVAATTGASFEWARYINGEATGTLAFADGNYNIELGLDSTDGAQTFAGIVSAPSTGGNVGTIKIENDSSSPGSGHQKVDELTGAGDIKKTGAGILEITGDSSAGGDSTTAFSGNLILEGGTLVLSDANALNGNGITGSNFKYGKVAINDTSGNFNDDFSTTGAGSGKSVIGGTGKFDKTIVIDDATGSNTFNELDPGTGAASSLSNTGTAGGSPHQSVQKPGDTIGTFEATGLTWNDGGIYNWEISDMTGSTAGTDWDLFKFSSGTLALSANSGRKIKIFGITTTGYTSASTGTHIAGGAGQPDNWAYTPGEFKFLEATGGATITGASDGELLDHDYFDIDSDDFEWMTQNFNGVWQVKYKAEGGGALYLTYTPVPEPSTYVMVLGALFLPVWSFFRRRFRRKEEE
;
A
#
# COMPACT_ATOMS: atom_id res chain seq x y z
N MET A 1 -5.48 77.49 42.79
CA MET A 1 -4.98 76.32 43.55
C MET A 1 -4.69 75.26 42.52
N VAL A 2 -3.40 75.04 42.25
CA VAL A 2 -2.89 74.07 41.25
C VAL A 2 -2.98 72.69 41.90
N LEU A 3 -3.60 71.71 41.25
CA LEU A 3 -3.40 70.30 41.59
C LEU A 3 -2.72 69.64 40.39
N LEU A 4 -1.47 69.24 40.63
CA LEU A 4 -0.59 68.55 39.71
C LEU A 4 -1.19 67.17 39.37
N GLY A 5 -1.26 66.84 38.08
CA GLY A 5 -1.47 65.48 37.63
C GLY A 5 -0.24 64.65 37.94
N SER A 6 -0.41 63.55 38.68
CA SER A 6 0.56 62.46 38.71
C SER A 6 0.46 61.74 37.38
N ALA A 7 1.57 61.67 36.64
CA ALA A 7 1.74 60.71 35.57
C ALA A 7 1.52 59.32 36.17
N VAL A 8 0.50 58.61 35.67
CA VAL A 8 0.42 57.17 35.82
C VAL A 8 1.50 56.63 34.88
N GLU A 9 2.62 56.16 35.43
CA GLU A 9 3.53 55.28 34.69
C GLU A 9 2.70 54.04 34.35
N GLY A 10 2.22 53.97 33.10
CA GLY A 10 1.72 52.73 32.55
C GLY A 10 2.91 51.81 32.41
N TYR A 11 2.98 50.78 33.25
CA TYR A 11 3.77 49.60 32.91
C TYR A 11 3.04 48.99 31.71
N SER A 12 3.62 49.08 30.52
CA SER A 12 3.27 48.16 29.45
C SER A 12 3.80 46.79 29.84
N ASP A 13 2.96 45.77 29.72
CA ASP A 13 3.41 44.39 29.84
C ASP A 13 4.26 44.09 28.60
N LEU A 14 5.56 43.93 28.81
CA LEU A 14 6.58 43.85 27.77
C LEU A 14 7.34 42.52 27.90
N ILE A 15 7.34 41.73 26.83
CA ILE A 15 8.23 40.57 26.70
C ILE A 15 9.38 40.95 25.78
N THR A 16 10.60 40.82 26.28
CA THR A 16 11.82 41.01 25.49
C THR A 16 12.48 39.66 25.24
N ILE A 17 12.64 39.29 23.96
CA ILE A 17 13.34 38.07 23.56
C ILE A 17 14.68 38.43 22.93
N TYR A 18 15.76 37.90 23.49
CA TYR A 18 17.11 37.92 22.92
C TYR A 18 17.34 36.59 22.21
N TRP A 19 17.64 36.62 20.90
CA TRP A 19 17.82 35.40 20.12
C TRP A 19 18.99 35.54 19.15
N ARG A 20 19.95 34.59 19.24
CA ARG A 20 21.27 34.74 18.62
C ARG A 20 22.01 33.42 18.37
N THR A 21 22.92 33.46 17.41
CA THR A 21 23.80 32.33 17.03
C THR A 21 25.11 32.25 17.81
N PHE A 22 25.37 33.15 18.76
CA PHE A 22 26.60 33.17 19.57
C PHE A 22 26.36 33.84 20.94
N ASN A 23 27.30 33.71 21.89
CA ASN A 23 27.20 34.31 23.21
C ASN A 23 27.77 35.75 23.22
N PHE A 24 26.92 36.75 23.46
CA PHE A 24 27.31 38.17 23.49
C PHE A 24 28.32 38.50 24.61
N MET A 25 28.33 37.71 25.70
CA MET A 25 29.25 37.92 26.83
C MET A 25 30.68 37.45 26.56
N SER A 26 30.89 36.58 25.56
CA SER A 26 32.23 36.08 25.20
C SER A 26 32.86 36.76 23.98
N GLY A 27 32.12 37.64 23.28
CA GLY A 27 32.52 38.22 21.99
C GLY A 27 32.32 37.22 20.83
N ASP A 28 32.22 37.76 19.62
CA ASP A 28 32.12 36.99 18.37
C ASP A 28 33.36 36.09 18.18
N PRO A 29 33.21 34.76 18.23
CA PRO A 29 34.32 33.83 18.09
C PRO A 29 34.54 33.54 16.61
N ALA A 30 35.28 34.41 15.91
CA ALA A 30 35.71 34.20 14.53
C ALA A 30 36.11 32.73 14.26
N GLY A 31 35.19 31.96 13.63
CA GLY A 31 35.39 30.57 13.21
C GLY A 31 34.81 29.44 14.10
N ASN A 32 34.09 29.71 15.20
CA ASN A 32 33.46 28.68 16.07
C ASN A 32 31.95 28.90 16.33
N THR A 33 31.31 29.80 15.58
CA THR A 33 29.88 30.05 15.63
C THR A 33 29.09 28.94 14.96
N VAL A 34 27.82 28.83 15.34
CA VAL A 34 26.85 27.98 14.64
C VAL A 34 26.49 28.77 13.39
N ILE A 35 26.86 28.23 12.23
CA ILE A 35 26.66 28.87 10.94
C ILE A 35 25.52 28.13 10.25
N PHE A 36 24.37 28.80 10.13
CA PHE A 36 23.29 28.27 9.29
C PHE A 36 23.77 28.22 7.85
N LYS A 37 23.60 27.06 7.22
CA LYS A 37 24.02 26.81 5.84
C LYS A 37 22.83 26.73 4.91
N LYS A 38 23.11 26.97 3.64
CA LYS A 38 22.23 26.62 2.52
C LYS A 38 21.91 25.13 2.53
N ALA A 39 20.88 24.79 1.77
CA ALA A 39 20.37 23.43 1.67
C ALA A 39 21.39 22.35 1.27
N ASP A 40 22.35 22.72 0.43
CA ASP A 40 23.41 21.82 -0.04
C ASP A 40 24.55 21.65 0.99
N GLY A 41 24.46 22.32 2.15
CA GLY A 41 25.47 22.37 3.18
C GLY A 41 26.79 23.01 2.73
N SER A 42 26.85 23.60 1.53
CA SER A 42 28.09 24.03 0.89
C SER A 42 28.52 25.43 1.31
N THR A 43 27.55 26.31 1.60
CA THR A 43 27.76 27.72 1.94
C THR A 43 26.83 28.17 3.05
N ALA A 44 27.22 29.21 3.77
CA ALA A 44 26.39 29.83 4.80
C ALA A 44 25.20 30.59 4.19
N LEU A 45 24.12 30.75 4.95
CA LEU A 45 22.98 31.60 4.57
C LEU A 45 23.45 33.03 4.31
N HIS A 46 22.83 33.68 3.32
CA HIS A 46 23.20 35.00 2.85
C HIS A 46 22.99 36.08 3.91
N VAL A 47 24.05 36.86 4.16
CA VAL A 47 24.00 38.08 4.96
C VAL A 47 23.79 39.30 4.05
N GLY A 48 22.80 40.11 4.39
CA GLY A 48 22.45 41.33 3.69
C GLY A 48 23.57 42.38 3.65
N THR A 49 23.58 43.24 2.63
CA THR A 49 24.78 44.03 2.29
C THR A 49 24.71 45.51 2.61
N THR A 50 23.53 46.13 2.78
CA THR A 50 23.36 47.54 3.26
C THR A 50 21.94 48.11 3.13
N ALA A 51 20.98 47.39 2.55
CA ALA A 51 19.57 47.77 2.52
C ALA A 51 18.78 46.87 3.50
N VAL A 52 17.88 47.44 4.31
CA VAL A 52 17.03 46.67 5.23
C VAL A 52 16.32 45.57 4.42
N LYS A 53 16.42 44.29 4.84
CA LYS A 53 15.73 43.12 4.25
C LYS A 53 16.29 42.54 2.94
N ASP A 54 17.60 42.55 2.73
CA ASP A 54 18.25 41.91 1.56
C ASP A 54 18.94 40.55 1.87
N GLY A 55 18.97 40.12 3.13
CA GLY A 55 19.49 38.81 3.57
C GLY A 55 18.46 37.66 3.58
N ASP A 56 18.92 36.46 3.95
CA ASP A 56 18.07 35.30 4.18
C ASP A 56 17.14 35.50 5.40
N LEU A 57 15.93 34.92 5.36
CA LEU A 57 14.89 35.19 6.37
C LEU A 57 15.06 34.31 7.61
N VAL A 58 14.87 34.89 8.80
CA VAL A 58 14.87 34.18 10.08
C VAL A 58 13.66 34.62 10.90
N GLN A 59 12.92 33.67 11.46
CA GLN A 59 11.68 33.89 12.20
C GLN A 59 11.76 33.24 13.58
N ILE A 60 11.18 33.91 14.57
CA ILE A 60 10.83 33.31 15.86
C ILE A 60 9.33 33.02 15.86
N GLY A 61 8.94 31.89 16.42
CA GLY A 61 7.54 31.46 16.46
C GLY A 61 7.31 30.31 17.43
N TYR A 62 6.18 29.65 17.31
CA TYR A 62 5.83 28.45 18.07
C TYR A 62 4.99 27.50 17.20
N PHE A 63 4.85 26.24 17.61
CA PHE A 63 3.93 25.32 16.92
C PHE A 63 2.58 25.29 17.63
N GLY A 64 1.51 25.54 16.86
CA GLY A 64 0.13 25.58 17.34
C GLY A 64 -0.88 25.03 16.34
N ASP A 65 -2.14 25.01 16.77
CA ASP A 65 -3.27 24.65 15.90
C ASP A 65 -3.55 25.77 14.89
N SER A 66 -3.70 25.45 13.61
CA SER A 66 -3.84 26.45 12.55
C SER A 66 -5.18 27.21 12.57
N SER A 67 -6.16 26.74 13.34
CA SER A 67 -7.50 27.34 13.42
C SER A 67 -7.72 28.15 14.69
N THR A 68 -7.18 27.67 15.81
CA THR A 68 -7.31 28.29 17.14
C THR A 68 -6.07 29.02 17.59
N LEU A 69 -4.94 28.81 16.92
CA LEU A 69 -3.61 29.32 17.27
C LEU A 69 -3.09 28.82 18.62
N ALA A 70 -3.82 27.93 19.30
CA ALA A 70 -3.40 27.40 20.59
C ALA A 70 -2.09 26.61 20.45
N PRO A 71 -1.08 26.82 21.33
CA PRO A 71 0.15 26.03 21.34
C PRO A 71 -0.11 24.53 21.43
N THR A 72 0.59 23.75 20.61
CA THR A 72 0.44 22.29 20.55
C THR A 72 1.74 21.53 20.82
N ALA A 73 2.92 22.17 20.74
CA ALA A 73 4.20 21.55 21.05
C ALA A 73 4.28 21.04 22.50
N THR A 74 4.96 19.91 22.70
CA THR A 74 5.22 19.31 24.03
C THR A 74 6.67 18.87 24.14
N ALA A 75 7.17 18.61 25.36
CA ALA A 75 8.53 18.09 25.56
C ALA A 75 8.81 16.79 24.77
N SER A 76 7.81 15.91 24.65
CA SER A 76 7.91 14.66 23.87
C SER A 76 7.66 14.84 22.37
N ASN A 77 7.10 15.97 21.98
CA ASN A 77 6.75 16.25 20.59
C ASN A 77 6.87 17.76 20.31
N PRO A 78 8.12 18.22 20.13
CA PRO A 78 8.46 19.65 20.17
C PRO A 78 8.02 20.41 18.91
N PHE A 79 7.70 19.71 17.81
CA PHE A 79 7.28 20.28 16.53
C PHE A 79 5.83 19.96 16.17
N LYS A 80 5.02 19.61 17.18
CA LYS A 80 3.60 19.25 16.99
C LYS A 80 2.79 20.47 16.58
N GLY A 81 2.18 20.48 15.39
CA GLY A 81 1.27 21.53 14.92
C GLY A 81 1.76 22.27 13.67
N THR A 82 1.23 23.46 13.44
CA THR A 82 1.66 24.41 12.41
C THR A 82 2.56 25.47 13.04
N PHE A 83 3.66 25.84 12.39
CA PHE A 83 4.52 26.93 12.86
C PHE A 83 3.82 28.28 12.66
N ILE A 84 3.56 28.96 13.76
CA ILE A 84 2.96 30.30 13.83
C ILE A 84 4.09 31.31 14.05
N PRO A 85 4.44 32.11 13.03
CA PRO A 85 5.53 33.08 13.14
C PRO A 85 5.10 34.27 14.00
N LEU A 86 5.94 34.63 14.97
CA LEU A 86 5.85 35.87 15.73
C LEU A 86 6.66 37.00 15.08
N THR A 87 7.56 36.69 14.14
CA THR A 87 8.25 37.67 13.27
C THR A 87 8.19 37.20 11.81
N VAL A 88 8.11 38.12 10.84
CA VAL A 88 7.77 37.76 9.45
C VAL A 88 8.69 38.35 8.37
N LYS A 89 9.45 39.41 8.66
CA LYS A 89 10.33 40.11 7.72
C LYS A 89 11.76 40.27 8.24
N THR A 90 12.12 39.59 9.33
CA THR A 90 13.44 39.67 9.96
C THR A 90 14.47 38.88 9.12
N ALA A 91 15.52 39.54 8.63
CA ALA A 91 16.53 38.93 7.76
C ALA A 91 17.95 38.98 8.35
N ILE A 92 18.79 38.01 7.99
CA ILE A 92 20.20 37.94 8.37
C ILE A 92 20.93 39.19 7.85
N GLY A 93 21.54 39.94 8.78
CA GLY A 93 22.18 41.22 8.48
C GLY A 93 21.35 42.46 8.82
N ASP A 94 20.07 42.31 9.21
CA ASP A 94 19.27 43.43 9.72
C ASP A 94 19.86 43.95 11.05
N HIS A 95 20.40 45.18 11.02
CA HIS A 95 21.39 45.65 12.02
C HIS A 95 20.86 46.69 13.05
N ILE A 96 21.34 46.58 14.31
CA ILE A 96 21.26 47.59 15.39
C ILE A 96 22.35 48.70 15.21
N SER A 97 22.17 49.61 14.25
CA SER A 97 22.86 50.92 14.12
C SER A 97 24.40 51.11 14.00
N THR A 98 24.75 51.98 13.04
CA THR A 98 25.98 52.81 12.91
C THR A 98 27.31 52.12 12.55
N SER A 99 27.57 52.05 11.24
CA SER A 99 28.90 52.06 10.60
C SER A 99 30.01 51.23 11.26
N GLY A 100 30.14 49.96 10.86
CA GLY A 100 31.39 49.21 10.99
C GLY A 100 31.30 47.75 11.43
N SER A 101 30.13 47.30 11.91
CA SER A 101 29.87 45.89 12.25
C SER A 101 29.25 45.17 11.06
N SER A 102 29.98 44.22 10.48
CA SER A 102 29.46 43.22 9.55
C SER A 102 29.25 41.91 10.30
N TRP A 103 28.08 41.30 10.17
CA TRP A 103 27.87 39.91 10.59
C TRP A 103 28.47 38.97 9.54
N ASP A 104 29.03 37.85 9.97
CA ASP A 104 29.41 36.79 9.06
C ASP A 104 28.16 36.09 8.50
N ALA A 105 28.28 35.51 7.31
CA ALA A 105 27.20 34.78 6.67
C ALA A 105 26.72 33.62 7.59
N GLY A 106 25.40 33.44 7.70
CA GLY A 106 24.80 32.42 8.57
C GLY A 106 24.72 32.78 10.06
N GLU A 107 25.12 33.99 10.47
CA GLU A 107 25.05 34.46 11.86
C GLU A 107 24.03 35.57 12.08
N PHE A 108 23.37 35.57 13.25
CA PHE A 108 22.47 36.65 13.64
C PHE A 108 22.45 36.91 15.14
N SER A 109 22.03 38.12 15.51
CA SER A 109 21.70 38.50 16.87
C SER A 109 20.59 39.55 16.85
N PHE A 110 19.44 39.20 17.40
CA PHE A 110 18.25 40.06 17.43
C PHE A 110 17.74 40.24 18.86
N VAL A 111 17.11 41.39 19.08
CA VAL A 111 16.30 41.68 20.28
C VAL A 111 14.89 42.00 19.81
N THR A 112 13.90 41.25 20.26
CA THR A 112 12.51 41.48 19.85
C THR A 112 11.67 41.80 21.08
N ASP A 113 11.05 42.99 21.06
CA ASP A 113 10.11 43.44 22.08
C ASP A 113 8.67 43.23 21.59
N PHE A 114 7.86 42.53 22.39
CA PHE A 114 6.42 42.38 22.19
C PHE A 114 5.70 43.26 23.21
N ASP A 115 5.05 44.32 22.73
CA ASP A 115 4.36 45.32 23.57
C ASP A 115 2.84 45.12 23.53
N LYS A 116 2.23 44.87 24.70
CA LYS A 116 0.78 44.77 24.88
C LYS A 116 0.18 46.17 25.06
N THR A 117 -0.40 46.73 24.00
CA THR A 117 -1.00 48.08 24.07
C THR A 117 -2.46 48.07 24.56
N GLY A 118 -2.71 47.67 25.81
CA GLY A 118 -3.98 47.90 26.50
C GLY A 118 -4.57 46.68 27.24
N ALA A 119 -5.62 46.92 28.06
CA ALA A 119 -6.28 45.92 28.93
C ALA A 119 -7.19 44.91 28.19
N THR A 120 -7.12 44.86 26.86
CA THR A 120 -7.84 43.94 25.96
C THR A 120 -7.07 43.98 24.63
N TYR A 121 -6.80 42.83 24.00
CA TYR A 121 -6.07 42.69 22.71
C TYR A 121 -6.89 43.26 21.54
N GLY A 122 -7.13 44.57 21.56
CA GLY A 122 -7.96 45.29 20.59
C GLY A 122 -7.22 46.39 19.84
N GLY A 123 -5.90 46.44 19.96
CA GLY A 123 -5.01 47.30 19.18
C GLY A 123 -3.95 46.45 18.47
N ASP A 124 -3.43 46.93 17.34
CA ASP A 124 -2.40 46.25 16.55
C ASP A 124 -1.17 45.99 17.44
N ASP A 125 -1.02 44.78 17.98
CA ASP A 125 0.19 44.38 18.70
C ASP A 125 1.37 44.38 17.71
N THR A 126 2.51 44.90 18.16
CA THR A 126 3.69 45.07 17.29
C THR A 126 4.89 44.34 17.85
N ALA A 127 5.53 43.51 17.03
CA ALA A 127 6.92 43.11 17.27
C ALA A 127 7.87 44.23 16.87
N LEU A 128 8.63 44.73 17.84
CA LEU A 128 9.71 45.69 17.63
C LEU A 128 11.04 44.94 17.62
N VAL A 129 11.55 44.65 16.43
CA VAL A 129 12.84 43.98 16.25
C VAL A 129 13.96 45.01 16.32
N ASN A 130 15.04 44.67 17.03
CA ASN A 130 16.22 45.49 17.27
C ASN A 130 15.91 46.81 17.99
N ALA A 131 14.84 46.82 18.81
CA ALA A 131 14.48 47.91 19.70
C ALA A 131 15.61 48.12 20.72
N ASN A 132 16.40 49.16 20.52
CA ASN A 132 17.52 49.43 21.39
C ASN A 132 16.97 49.97 22.71
N ALA A 133 16.91 49.09 23.72
CA ALA A 133 16.51 49.43 25.06
C ALA A 133 17.13 50.77 25.50
N ARG A 134 16.26 51.74 25.79
CA ARG A 134 16.49 52.95 26.60
C ARG A 134 17.27 54.15 26.06
N THR A 135 17.79 54.21 24.84
CA THR A 135 18.48 55.44 24.39
C THR A 135 18.15 55.89 22.97
N GLY A 136 16.93 56.39 22.76
CA GLY A 136 16.57 57.44 21.79
C GLY A 136 17.29 57.47 20.43
N GLY A 137 17.53 56.31 19.82
CA GLY A 137 18.28 56.17 18.57
C GLY A 137 17.38 55.57 17.48
N ASN A 138 17.39 56.20 16.30
CA ASN A 138 16.52 55.98 15.13
C ASN A 138 16.61 54.58 14.45
N ASN A 139 16.63 53.46 15.17
CA ASN A 139 16.90 52.14 14.57
C ASN A 139 15.80 51.10 14.86
N GLU A 140 14.59 51.57 15.16
CA GLU A 140 13.40 50.74 15.31
C GLU A 140 12.80 50.46 13.93
N TYR A 141 12.50 49.20 13.63
CA TYR A 141 11.52 48.87 12.59
C TYR A 141 10.45 47.99 13.21
N SER A 142 9.20 48.45 13.13
CA SER A 142 8.04 47.66 13.53
C SER A 142 7.63 46.74 12.38
N GLU A 143 7.32 45.50 12.73
CA GLU A 143 6.65 44.59 11.83
C GLU A 143 5.20 44.43 12.32
N THR A 144 4.26 45.01 11.58
CA THR A 144 2.85 44.61 11.66
C THR A 144 2.68 43.43 10.73
N VAL A 145 2.26 42.29 11.27
CA VAL A 145 1.94 41.10 10.48
C VAL A 145 0.60 41.35 9.78
N THR A 146 0.62 41.38 8.45
CA THR A 146 -0.60 41.36 7.64
C THR A 146 -0.57 40.09 6.78
N SER A 147 -0.90 38.97 7.41
CA SER A 147 -1.09 37.66 6.75
C SER A 147 -2.26 36.93 7.46
N PRO A 148 -2.70 35.72 7.08
CA PRO A 148 -3.97 35.15 7.56
C PRO A 148 -4.12 35.00 9.09
N PHE A 149 -3.02 35.18 9.84
CA PHE A 149 -3.00 35.28 11.29
C PHE A 149 -2.58 36.70 11.66
N ASP A 150 -3.43 37.42 12.39
CA ASP A 150 -3.06 38.68 13.03
C ASP A 150 -2.05 38.37 14.15
N GLN A 151 -0.99 39.16 14.28
CA GLN A 151 0.02 38.97 15.33
C GLN A 151 -0.60 39.07 16.72
N SER A 152 -1.61 39.94 16.86
CA SER A 152 -2.37 40.11 18.10
C SER A 152 -3.12 38.84 18.48
N ASP A 153 -3.75 38.16 17.51
CA ASP A 153 -4.45 36.88 17.73
C ASP A 153 -3.47 35.77 18.16
N ALA A 154 -2.27 35.73 17.57
CA ALA A 154 -1.26 34.72 17.91
C ALA A 154 -0.64 34.92 19.30
N LEU A 155 -0.44 36.17 19.73
CA LEU A 155 0.03 36.51 21.08
C LEU A 155 -1.07 36.26 22.12
N GLN A 156 -2.31 36.64 21.82
CA GLN A 156 -3.47 36.36 22.66
C GLN A 156 -3.63 34.87 22.90
N ALA A 157 -3.47 34.03 21.87
CA ALA A 157 -3.55 32.57 22.01
C ALA A 157 -2.44 31.97 22.89
N LEU A 158 -1.23 32.54 22.88
CA LEU A 158 -0.13 32.14 23.76
C LEU A 158 -0.40 32.47 25.23
N ASP A 159 -0.96 33.65 25.49
CA ASP A 159 -1.29 34.09 26.85
C ASP A 159 -2.54 33.39 27.40
N ASP A 160 -3.57 33.20 26.57
CA ASP A 160 -4.79 32.44 26.93
C ASP A 160 -4.45 30.99 27.28
N TYR A 161 -3.51 30.36 26.55
CA TYR A 161 -3.07 28.99 26.84
C TYR A 161 -2.53 28.84 28.27
N HIS A 162 -1.84 29.85 28.81
CA HIS A 162 -1.37 29.84 30.19
C HIS A 162 -2.51 30.05 31.19
N THR A 163 -3.43 30.96 30.87
CA THR A 163 -4.59 31.29 31.72
C THR A 163 -5.57 30.11 31.85
N ASP A 164 -5.71 29.30 30.80
CA ASP A 164 -6.59 28.13 30.74
C ASP A 164 -5.99 26.85 31.34
N GLY A 165 -4.78 26.94 31.91
CA GLY A 165 -4.12 25.83 32.61
C GLY A 165 -3.15 25.01 31.76
N GLY A 166 -2.81 25.46 30.56
CA GLY A 166 -1.64 24.99 29.81
C GLY A 166 -0.36 25.42 30.52
N THR A 167 0.64 24.53 30.58
CA THR A 167 1.83 24.74 31.40
C THR A 167 3.09 25.11 30.63
N GLU A 168 3.15 24.83 29.33
CA GLU A 168 4.37 24.96 28.53
C GLU A 168 4.03 25.29 27.07
N ALA A 169 4.30 26.52 26.63
CA ALA A 169 4.28 26.91 25.22
C ALA A 169 5.72 27.10 24.74
N TYR A 170 6.21 26.18 23.90
CA TYR A 170 7.59 26.17 23.43
C TYR A 170 7.78 27.07 22.19
N LEU A 171 8.82 27.88 22.23
CA LEU A 171 9.25 28.74 21.12
C LEU A 171 10.31 28.05 20.29
N ALA A 172 10.34 28.37 19.00
CA ALA A 172 11.26 27.83 18.04
C ALA A 172 11.78 28.92 17.09
N ILE A 173 12.97 28.68 16.53
CA ILE A 173 13.57 29.53 15.48
C ILE A 173 13.49 28.79 14.17
N ARG A 174 12.95 29.45 13.14
CA ARG A 174 12.92 28.94 11.76
C ARG A 174 13.75 29.85 10.87
N PHE A 175 14.63 29.27 10.07
CA PHE A 175 15.46 30.01 9.12
C PHE A 175 15.20 29.52 7.71
N TYR A 176 15.23 30.44 6.75
CA TYR A 176 14.93 30.18 5.35
C TYR A 176 16.12 30.55 4.46
N ASP A 177 16.44 29.67 3.53
CA ASP A 177 17.24 29.92 2.34
C ASP A 177 16.30 30.39 1.22
N VAL A 178 16.33 31.70 0.95
CA VAL A 178 15.48 32.36 -0.05
C VAL A 178 16.32 32.75 -1.28
N ASP A 179 17.00 31.77 -1.87
CA ASP A 179 17.79 31.92 -3.09
C ASP A 179 16.90 32.21 -4.33
N THR A 180 16.81 33.47 -4.77
CA THR A 180 16.09 33.80 -6.03
C THR A 180 16.82 34.75 -6.99
N ALA A 181 18.09 35.10 -6.73
CA ALA A 181 18.91 35.84 -7.68
C ALA A 181 20.33 35.25 -7.79
N ALA A 182 20.91 35.29 -9.00
CA ALA A 182 22.29 34.87 -9.27
C ALA A 182 23.36 35.61 -8.42
N ASP A 183 22.96 36.67 -7.72
CA ASP A 183 23.79 37.52 -6.87
C ASP A 183 23.28 37.60 -5.41
N GLY A 184 22.42 36.68 -4.95
CA GLY A 184 22.07 36.51 -3.52
C GLY A 184 21.18 37.56 -2.85
N GLY A 185 20.69 38.59 -3.55
CA GLY A 185 19.88 39.66 -2.93
C GLY A 185 18.38 39.33 -2.81
N GLY A 186 17.84 39.40 -1.59
CA GLY A 186 16.46 39.05 -1.22
C GLY A 186 15.34 40.01 -1.65
N TYR A 187 14.10 39.50 -1.58
CA TYR A 187 12.87 40.29 -1.70
C TYR A 187 12.58 41.02 -0.38
N GLY A 188 12.58 42.36 -0.41
CA GLY A 188 12.27 43.24 0.73
C GLY A 188 10.82 43.23 1.25
N SER A 189 10.06 42.14 1.10
CA SER A 189 8.66 42.04 1.55
C SER A 189 8.23 40.61 1.92
N GLY A 190 8.85 39.97 2.92
CA GLY A 190 8.36 38.73 3.56
C GLY A 190 8.24 37.49 2.65
N LEU A 191 7.81 36.35 3.24
CA LEU A 191 7.63 35.06 2.54
C LEU A 191 6.65 35.11 1.36
N SER A 192 5.79 36.14 1.26
CA SER A 192 4.71 36.22 0.26
C SER A 192 5.19 36.25 -1.20
N ASN A 193 6.50 36.44 -1.44
CA ASN A 193 7.09 36.43 -2.78
C ASN A 193 8.01 35.21 -3.04
N ALA A 194 8.28 34.39 -2.03
CA ALA A 194 9.09 33.19 -2.13
C ALA A 194 8.17 31.95 -2.17
N PHE A 195 7.66 31.62 -3.36
CA PHE A 195 6.74 30.50 -3.56
C PHE A 195 7.34 29.15 -3.17
N ASN A 196 8.68 29.06 -3.21
CA ASN A 196 9.52 27.94 -2.82
C ASN A 196 10.77 28.47 -2.11
N ALA A 197 10.87 28.27 -0.81
CA ALA A 197 12.06 28.59 -0.01
C ALA A 197 12.47 27.35 0.76
N MET A 198 13.76 27.12 0.99
CA MET A 198 14.18 26.00 1.82
C MET A 198 14.27 26.45 3.28
N TYR A 199 13.88 25.64 4.26
CA TYR A 199 13.94 26.05 5.67
C TYR A 199 14.24 24.89 6.62
N ASN A 200 14.64 25.19 7.84
CA ASN A 200 14.61 24.25 8.95
C ASN A 200 14.28 25.00 10.25
N THR A 201 13.87 24.26 11.27
CA THR A 201 13.44 24.81 12.56
C THR A 201 14.19 24.14 13.69
N VAL A 202 14.60 24.94 14.66
CA VAL A 202 15.29 24.50 15.88
C VAL A 202 14.51 24.97 17.10
N THR A 203 14.46 24.12 18.12
CA THR A 203 13.79 24.40 19.39
C THR A 203 14.53 23.75 20.55
N ASP A 204 14.19 24.18 21.75
CA ASP A 204 14.68 23.57 22.98
C ASP A 204 13.52 23.38 23.96
N VAL A 205 13.30 22.12 24.34
CA VAL A 205 12.23 21.72 25.25
C VAL A 205 12.75 21.10 26.55
N ALA A 206 14.08 21.05 26.74
CA ALA A 206 14.71 20.31 27.81
C ALA A 206 15.15 21.19 28.98
N GLY A 207 14.86 20.74 30.21
CA GLY A 207 15.42 21.33 31.43
C GLY A 207 14.88 22.72 31.79
N SER A 208 15.67 23.45 32.59
CA SER A 208 15.35 24.83 33.01
C SER A 208 15.55 25.87 31.92
N ASP A 209 16.25 25.50 30.85
CA ASP A 209 16.73 26.42 29.81
C ASP A 209 15.87 26.33 28.54
N ALA A 210 14.81 25.51 28.58
CA ALA A 210 13.84 25.36 27.52
C ALA A 210 13.26 26.71 27.09
N TRP A 211 13.06 26.88 25.78
CA TRP A 211 12.56 28.12 25.20
C TRP A 211 11.05 28.18 25.39
N LYS A 212 10.61 28.72 26.52
CA LYS A 212 9.20 28.79 26.90
C LYS A 212 8.69 30.22 26.86
N TRP A 213 7.50 30.41 26.29
CA TRP A 213 6.75 31.65 26.47
C TRP A 213 6.39 31.81 27.95
N THR A 214 6.48 33.04 28.45
CA THR A 214 6.11 33.38 29.82
C THR A 214 4.94 34.35 29.78
N ASP A 215 3.85 34.02 30.45
CA ASP A 215 2.63 34.84 30.55
C ASP A 215 2.92 36.32 30.92
N THR A 216 2.26 37.23 30.20
CA THR A 216 2.34 38.69 30.38
C THR A 216 1.49 39.23 31.54
N ASP A 217 0.49 38.49 32.03
CA ASP A 217 -0.55 39.01 32.94
C ASP A 217 -0.10 39.22 34.41
N GLY A 218 1.20 39.01 34.69
CA GLY A 218 1.81 39.17 36.01
C GLY A 218 2.35 40.57 36.36
N GLY A 219 2.33 41.53 35.43
CA GLY A 219 2.78 42.92 35.69
C GLY A 219 4.30 43.08 35.86
N GLY A 220 5.11 42.35 35.11
CA GLY A 220 6.57 42.46 35.11
C GLY A 220 7.17 42.22 33.73
N SER A 221 8.27 42.90 33.41
CA SER A 221 9.05 42.64 32.20
C SER A 221 9.76 41.29 32.31
N SER A 222 9.51 40.35 31.41
CA SER A 222 10.27 39.11 31.30
C SER A 222 11.28 39.21 30.16
N ASN A 223 12.51 38.77 30.43
CA ASN A 223 13.56 38.63 29.44
C ASN A 223 13.75 37.14 29.16
N LEU A 224 13.62 36.73 27.91
CA LEU A 224 13.94 35.38 27.47
C LEU A 224 15.20 35.39 26.61
N ASP A 225 16.13 34.47 26.92
CA ASP A 225 17.40 34.33 26.21
C ASP A 225 17.41 33.01 25.42
N ILE A 226 17.21 33.09 24.11
CA ILE A 226 17.27 31.97 23.16
C ILE A 226 18.67 31.92 22.53
N ASN A 227 19.41 30.85 22.79
CA ASN A 227 20.80 30.73 22.34
C ASN A 227 21.05 29.34 21.76
N LEU A 228 21.75 29.30 20.63
CA LEU A 228 22.20 28.06 19.98
C LEU A 228 23.54 27.52 20.56
N HIS A 229 24.18 28.30 21.45
CA HIS A 229 25.43 27.96 22.13
C HIS A 229 25.26 27.86 23.63
N ASP A 230 26.12 27.05 24.24
CA ASP A 230 26.20 26.95 25.70
C ASP A 230 26.59 28.32 26.29
N GLN A 231 25.77 28.80 27.22
CA GLN A 231 26.02 30.05 27.93
C GLN A 231 27.15 29.92 28.97
N ALA A 232 27.42 28.70 29.46
CA ALA A 232 28.33 28.42 30.56
C ALA A 232 29.77 28.08 30.12
N SER A 233 29.96 27.62 28.89
CA SER A 233 31.28 27.33 28.33
C SER A 233 31.53 28.13 27.05
N SER A 234 32.72 28.70 26.92
CA SER A 234 33.11 29.45 25.74
C SER A 234 32.95 28.60 24.48
N ASN A 235 31.92 28.91 23.68
CA ASN A 235 31.81 28.59 22.26
C ASN A 235 31.53 27.11 21.94
N ALA A 236 30.94 26.34 22.86
CA ALA A 236 30.48 24.99 22.56
C ALA A 236 29.01 25.02 22.09
N ARG A 237 28.76 24.38 20.94
CA ARG A 237 27.41 24.16 20.42
C ARG A 237 26.55 23.42 21.44
N ARG A 238 25.30 23.83 21.59
CA ARG A 238 24.30 23.11 22.40
C ARG A 238 23.93 21.79 21.71
N GLY A 239 24.33 20.67 22.31
CA GLY A 239 24.00 19.33 21.82
C GLY A 239 22.60 18.84 22.22
N ASP A 240 21.88 19.64 23.00
CA ASP A 240 20.52 19.37 23.51
C ASP A 240 19.42 20.04 22.67
N LEU A 241 19.78 20.81 21.65
CA LEU A 241 18.82 21.40 20.71
C LEU A 241 18.16 20.32 19.86
N LEU A 242 16.86 20.47 19.65
CA LEU A 242 16.08 19.61 18.78
C LEU A 242 15.88 20.33 17.44
N TRP A 243 16.03 19.58 16.35
CA TRP A 243 15.81 20.06 14.99
C TRP A 243 14.58 19.38 14.41
N GLU A 244 13.76 20.13 13.68
CA GLU A 244 12.53 19.60 13.06
C GLU A 244 12.87 18.45 12.10
N PHE A 245 14.06 18.51 11.48
CA PHE A 245 14.63 17.47 10.65
C PHE A 245 16.10 17.22 11.04
N ASP A 246 16.30 16.42 12.07
CA ASP A 246 17.61 15.85 12.44
C ASP A 246 17.83 14.52 11.71
N ASN A 247 18.97 14.38 11.01
CA ASN A 247 19.33 13.17 10.27
C ASN A 247 20.38 12.31 11.02
N THR A 248 20.51 12.47 12.33
CA THR A 248 21.50 11.72 13.13
C THR A 248 21.05 10.32 13.55
N ASP A 249 19.75 10.04 13.61
CA ASP A 249 19.19 8.78 14.14
C ASP A 249 18.53 7.85 13.09
N PHE A 250 18.49 8.22 11.80
CA PHE A 250 17.95 7.36 10.74
C PHE A 250 19.06 6.70 9.92
N ASP A 251 19.54 5.57 10.46
CA ASP A 251 20.50 4.67 9.82
C ASP A 251 19.98 4.23 8.44
N SER A 252 20.65 4.70 7.37
CA SER A 252 20.64 4.23 5.97
C SER A 252 19.55 4.65 4.97
N ASP A 253 18.51 5.42 5.30
CA ASP A 253 17.39 5.65 4.36
C ASP A 253 17.01 7.12 4.06
N ALA A 254 17.78 8.10 4.55
CA ALA A 254 17.81 9.47 4.02
C ALA A 254 18.95 9.64 3.00
N LEU A 255 19.17 8.61 2.17
CA LEU A 255 20.36 8.47 1.35
C LEU A 255 20.17 9.17 0.00
N VAL A 256 20.68 10.40 -0.07
CA VAL A 256 21.05 11.08 -1.32
C VAL A 256 22.27 10.36 -1.89
N ASP A 257 22.18 9.68 -3.05
CA ASP A 257 23.35 9.62 -3.94
C ASP A 257 23.09 9.24 -5.41
N ALA A 258 23.85 9.89 -6.29
CA ALA A 258 24.80 9.14 -7.13
C ALA A 258 26.17 9.83 -7.31
N ASN A 259 26.38 11.10 -6.90
CA ASN A 259 27.73 11.63 -6.64
C ASN A 259 27.82 12.73 -5.54
N ASN A 260 27.67 12.35 -4.26
CA ASN A 260 28.21 12.99 -3.05
C ASN A 260 27.41 14.14 -2.36
N ILE A 261 27.37 14.07 -1.00
CA ILE A 261 27.10 15.11 0.03
C ILE A 261 25.61 15.24 0.45
N LEU A 262 25.21 15.19 1.73
CA LEU A 262 25.74 15.88 2.93
C LEU A 262 26.86 15.15 3.70
N PRO A 263 27.92 15.86 4.15
CA PRO A 263 28.95 15.30 5.01
C PRO A 263 28.43 15.30 6.45
N GLY A 264 29.06 14.49 7.30
CA GLY A 264 28.75 14.47 8.73
C GLY A 264 28.81 15.84 9.39
N VAL A 265 28.09 15.95 10.51
CA VAL A 265 28.10 17.05 11.49
C VAL A 265 27.95 18.45 10.88
N ASP A 266 26.73 18.82 10.44
CA ASP A 266 26.25 20.20 10.54
C ASP A 266 24.76 20.32 10.16
N GLU A 267 24.15 21.41 10.61
CA GLU A 267 22.72 21.78 10.70
C GLU A 267 22.01 22.01 9.34
N SER A 268 22.39 21.27 8.31
CA SER A 268 22.10 21.57 6.90
C SER A 268 20.91 20.83 6.28
N THR A 269 20.08 20.12 7.03
CA THR A 269 18.86 19.51 6.44
C THR A 269 17.80 20.61 6.28
N THR A 270 17.51 21.07 5.06
CA THR A 270 16.42 22.02 4.83
C THR A 270 15.31 21.43 3.95
N ILE A 271 14.07 21.76 4.30
CA ILE A 271 12.81 21.33 3.70
C ILE A 271 12.40 22.36 2.67
N THR A 272 11.83 21.96 1.54
CA THR A 272 11.16 22.93 0.66
C THR A 272 9.84 23.36 1.29
N HIS A 273 9.73 24.62 1.72
CA HIS A 273 8.45 25.26 1.99
C HIS A 273 7.68 25.36 0.67
N VAL A 274 6.49 24.77 0.65
CA VAL A 274 5.57 24.84 -0.49
C VAL A 274 4.35 25.63 -0.04
N SER A 275 4.21 26.85 -0.55
CA SER A 275 3.02 27.66 -0.29
C SER A 275 1.80 27.09 -1.00
N ASP A 276 0.61 27.35 -0.44
CA ASP A 276 -0.63 27.03 -1.14
C ASP A 276 -0.70 27.77 -2.49
N GLY A 277 -1.03 27.06 -3.56
CA GLY A 277 -0.99 27.60 -4.92
C GLY A 277 0.36 27.52 -5.63
N ALA A 278 1.41 27.02 -4.97
CA ALA A 278 2.74 26.93 -5.57
C ALA A 278 2.80 25.94 -6.74
N THR A 279 3.62 26.28 -7.74
CA THR A 279 4.00 25.37 -8.82
C THR A 279 5.49 25.07 -8.74
N ILE A 280 5.83 23.80 -8.48
CA ILE A 280 7.18 23.26 -8.57
C ILE A 280 7.28 22.48 -9.88
N THR A 281 8.18 22.90 -10.77
CA THR A 281 8.40 22.23 -12.06
C THR A 281 9.57 21.26 -12.01
N SER A 282 9.70 20.42 -13.04
CA SER A 282 10.79 19.45 -13.16
C SER A 282 12.18 20.11 -13.17
N THR A 283 12.30 21.35 -13.63
CA THR A 283 13.55 22.13 -13.58
C THR A 283 13.96 22.55 -12.17
N GLN A 284 13.01 22.53 -11.23
CA GLN A 284 13.23 22.84 -9.81
C GLN A 284 13.40 21.55 -8.98
N PHE A 285 13.03 20.38 -9.52
CA PHE A 285 13.33 19.04 -8.96
C PHE A 285 14.79 18.60 -9.23
N THR A 286 15.76 19.40 -8.78
CA THR A 286 17.20 19.09 -8.91
C THR A 286 17.74 18.18 -7.81
N GLY A 287 16.90 17.86 -6.80
CA GLY A 287 17.06 16.86 -5.74
C GLY A 287 15.86 15.93 -5.57
N ASP A 288 15.98 14.94 -4.68
CA ASP A 288 14.80 14.47 -3.93
C ASP A 288 14.30 15.66 -3.09
N VAL A 289 12.99 15.77 -2.88
CA VAL A 289 12.38 16.94 -2.23
C VAL A 289 11.70 16.50 -0.95
N VAL A 290 12.05 17.13 0.17
CA VAL A 290 11.36 16.95 1.45
C VAL A 290 10.42 18.13 1.68
N VAL A 291 9.17 17.87 2.02
CA VAL A 291 8.15 18.85 2.38
C VAL A 291 7.56 18.52 3.75
N SER A 292 7.30 19.55 4.57
CA SER A 292 6.64 19.41 5.89
C SER A 292 5.20 19.87 5.78
N ASN A 293 4.24 19.06 6.24
CA ASN A 293 2.79 19.30 6.22
C ASN A 293 2.31 19.89 4.88
N LEU A 294 2.52 19.14 3.80
CA LEU A 294 2.22 19.60 2.45
C LEU A 294 0.74 20.00 2.33
N ASN A 295 0.48 21.27 2.04
CA ASN A 295 -0.86 21.80 1.79
C ASN A 295 -0.90 22.55 0.45
N LEU A 296 -1.67 22.00 -0.51
CA LEU A 296 -1.85 22.49 -1.86
C LEU A 296 -3.34 22.43 -2.25
N THR A 297 -4.06 23.52 -2.03
CA THR A 297 -5.44 23.70 -2.52
C THR A 297 -5.48 24.12 -3.99
N SER A 298 -4.37 24.63 -4.51
CA SER A 298 -4.13 24.86 -5.94
C SER A 298 -2.65 24.73 -6.28
N GLY A 299 -2.28 24.74 -7.56
CA GLY A 299 -0.88 24.61 -8.00
C GLY A 299 -0.50 23.19 -8.40
N SER A 300 0.80 22.91 -8.54
CA SER A 300 1.27 21.60 -9.00
C SER A 300 2.71 21.30 -8.60
N ILE A 301 2.97 20.05 -8.22
CA ILE A 301 4.32 19.50 -8.09
C ILE A 301 4.51 18.54 -9.26
N ASP A 302 5.43 18.86 -10.17
CA ASP A 302 5.71 18.03 -11.34
C ASP A 302 7.20 17.66 -11.40
N ALA A 303 7.47 16.37 -11.21
CA ALA A 303 8.79 15.77 -11.25
C ALA A 303 9.09 15.07 -12.60
N GLU A 304 8.39 15.42 -13.69
CA GLU A 304 8.55 14.82 -15.02
C GLU A 304 10.02 14.51 -15.39
N GLY A 305 10.30 13.25 -15.74
CA GLY A 305 11.62 12.78 -16.16
C GLY A 305 12.64 12.48 -15.05
N ALA A 306 12.29 12.64 -13.78
CA ALA A 306 13.21 12.47 -12.65
C ALA A 306 12.91 11.18 -11.85
N THR A 307 13.89 10.27 -11.75
CA THR A 307 13.83 9.04 -10.91
C THR A 307 14.06 9.40 -9.44
N ARG A 308 13.11 10.11 -8.82
CA ARG A 308 13.36 10.85 -7.57
C ARG A 308 12.27 10.66 -6.55
N ALA A 309 12.57 11.05 -5.31
CA ALA A 309 11.62 10.99 -4.21
C ALA A 309 11.00 12.35 -3.88
N LEU A 310 9.69 12.35 -3.62
CA LEU A 310 8.99 13.39 -2.87
C LEU A 310 8.68 12.82 -1.48
N ILE A 311 9.32 13.35 -0.45
CA ILE A 311 9.16 12.95 0.92
C ILE A 311 8.24 13.95 1.63
N ILE A 312 7.09 13.50 2.09
CA ILE A 312 6.15 14.29 2.88
C ILE A 312 6.29 13.87 4.34
N ASN A 313 6.73 14.81 5.19
CA ASN A 313 6.68 14.65 6.64
C ASN A 313 5.44 15.35 7.18
N SER A 314 4.54 14.61 7.82
CA SER A 314 3.37 15.22 8.47
C SER A 314 3.50 15.10 9.98
N ALA A 315 3.54 16.25 10.65
CA ALA A 315 3.74 16.33 12.07
C ALA A 315 2.54 15.71 12.83
N THR A 316 2.83 15.12 14.00
CA THR A 316 1.78 14.57 14.86
C THR A 316 0.72 15.64 15.15
N GLY A 317 -0.55 15.24 15.21
CA GLY A 317 -1.65 16.19 15.41
C GLY A 317 -2.20 16.82 14.14
N ASN A 318 -1.53 16.68 12.98
CA ASN A 318 -2.26 16.78 11.71
C ASN A 318 -3.24 15.61 11.66
N THR A 319 -4.50 15.89 11.94
CA THR A 319 -5.57 14.89 11.98
C THR A 319 -6.55 15.28 10.90
N ASP A 320 -6.29 14.81 9.68
CA ASP A 320 -7.11 15.19 8.55
C ASP A 320 -8.46 14.47 8.62
N THR A 321 -9.36 15.11 9.36
CA THR A 321 -10.77 14.76 9.52
C THR A 321 -11.66 15.64 8.63
N ALA A 322 -11.06 16.52 7.81
CA ALA A 322 -11.77 17.55 7.07
C ALA A 322 -12.16 17.10 5.64
N THR A 323 -13.25 17.70 5.14
CA THR A 323 -13.80 17.50 3.79
C THR A 323 -12.90 18.05 2.67
N THR A 324 -11.80 18.71 2.99
CA THR A 324 -10.83 19.30 2.06
C THR A 324 -9.51 18.55 2.18
N PRO A 325 -9.00 17.93 1.10
CA PRO A 325 -7.69 17.28 1.13
C PRO A 325 -6.59 18.31 1.41
N ASP A 326 -5.53 17.91 2.12
CA ASP A 326 -4.29 18.69 2.18
C ASP A 326 -3.74 18.98 0.77
N VAL A 327 -3.82 18.02 -0.16
CA VAL A 327 -3.59 18.27 -1.60
C VAL A 327 -4.90 18.09 -2.36
N SER A 328 -5.57 19.19 -2.69
CA SER A 328 -6.89 19.19 -3.32
C SER A 328 -6.90 18.56 -4.72
N ASN A 329 -8.08 18.23 -5.23
CA ASN A 329 -8.27 17.74 -6.60
C ASN A 329 -8.02 18.80 -7.70
N THR A 330 -7.86 20.07 -7.32
CA THR A 330 -7.42 21.17 -8.20
C THR A 330 -5.92 21.38 -8.19
N ALA A 331 -5.21 20.72 -7.28
CA ALA A 331 -3.76 20.60 -7.29
C ALA A 331 -3.36 19.23 -7.88
N SER A 332 -2.10 19.09 -8.30
CA SER A 332 -1.60 17.82 -8.82
C SER A 332 -0.18 17.55 -8.35
N ILE A 333 0.06 16.35 -7.83
CA ILE A 333 1.39 15.74 -7.81
C ILE A 333 1.49 14.85 -9.04
N ALA A 334 2.51 15.08 -9.86
CA ALA A 334 2.79 14.35 -11.09
C ALA A 334 4.28 14.05 -11.25
N GLY A 335 4.58 13.01 -12.01
CA GLY A 335 5.95 12.62 -12.32
C GLY A 335 6.04 11.21 -12.91
N ASP A 336 7.04 10.99 -13.74
CA ASP A 336 7.38 9.68 -14.28
C ASP A 336 8.29 8.95 -13.29
N ASN A 337 7.86 7.81 -12.74
CA ASN A 337 8.63 7.05 -11.74
C ASN A 337 8.96 7.82 -10.45
N LEU A 338 8.05 8.69 -10.01
CA LEU A 338 8.18 9.42 -8.73
C LEU A 338 8.03 8.44 -7.55
N ALA A 339 8.96 8.51 -6.60
CA ALA A 339 8.87 7.82 -5.32
C ALA A 339 8.21 8.75 -4.29
N LEU A 340 6.92 8.58 -4.04
CA LEU A 340 6.23 9.29 -2.98
C LEU A 340 6.49 8.58 -1.65
N ILE A 341 7.04 9.29 -0.66
CA ILE A 341 7.37 8.73 0.66
C ILE A 341 6.66 9.56 1.73
N LYS A 342 5.83 8.91 2.56
CA LYS A 342 5.17 9.53 3.73
C LYS A 342 5.85 9.11 5.02
N VAL A 343 6.28 10.10 5.80
CA VAL A 343 6.87 9.97 7.15
C VAL A 343 6.16 10.91 8.14
N GLY A 344 6.51 10.83 9.43
CA GLY A 344 5.87 11.58 10.49
C GLY A 344 4.53 10.99 10.93
N ALA A 345 4.25 11.05 12.23
CA ALA A 345 3.08 10.40 12.82
C ALA A 345 1.73 11.07 12.50
N GLY A 346 1.71 12.21 11.82
CA GLY A 346 0.48 12.87 11.38
C GLY A 346 -0.17 12.20 10.17
N ASP A 347 -1.44 12.53 9.97
CA ASP A 347 -2.18 12.19 8.76
C ASP A 347 -1.73 13.08 7.60
N GLN A 348 -1.85 12.58 6.36
CA GLN A 348 -1.71 13.38 5.15
C GLN A 348 -2.76 12.93 4.15
N LYS A 349 -3.61 13.83 3.65
CA LYS A 349 -4.59 13.49 2.63
C LYS A 349 -4.24 14.10 1.29
N ILE A 350 -4.10 13.25 0.28
CA ILE A 350 -3.71 13.70 -1.05
C ILE A 350 -4.74 13.28 -2.10
N SER A 351 -5.04 14.19 -3.01
CA SER A 351 -5.54 13.89 -4.34
C SER A 351 -4.36 14.02 -5.30
N VAL A 352 -3.93 12.90 -5.88
CA VAL A 352 -2.89 12.82 -6.91
C VAL A 352 -3.54 13.03 -8.26
N GLY A 353 -2.93 13.85 -9.12
CA GLY A 353 -3.41 14.09 -10.48
C GLY A 353 -3.13 12.87 -11.37
N THR A 354 -1.85 12.59 -11.62
CA THR A 354 -1.38 11.49 -12.49
C THR A 354 0.10 11.17 -12.23
N GLN A 355 0.48 9.92 -11.89
CA GLN A 355 1.87 9.43 -11.96
C GLN A 355 1.99 8.29 -12.98
N THR A 356 3.04 8.29 -13.78
CA THR A 356 3.26 7.32 -14.88
C THR A 356 4.21 6.18 -14.47
N GLY A 357 4.18 5.80 -13.18
CA GLY A 357 5.01 4.79 -12.53
C GLY A 357 5.66 5.31 -11.24
N GLY A 358 6.40 4.46 -10.52
CA GLY A 358 7.12 4.83 -9.28
C GLY A 358 6.52 4.22 -8.02
N THR A 359 7.06 4.54 -6.85
CA THR A 359 6.66 3.87 -5.59
C THR A 359 5.86 4.80 -4.70
N VAL A 360 4.96 4.23 -3.89
CA VAL A 360 4.29 4.94 -2.79
C VAL A 360 4.64 4.23 -1.51
N THR A 361 5.48 4.84 -0.69
CA THR A 361 5.95 4.27 0.58
C THR A 361 5.35 5.03 1.76
N VAL A 362 4.69 4.34 2.68
CA VAL A 362 4.22 4.92 3.94
C VAL A 362 4.98 4.30 5.09
N LYS A 363 5.83 5.08 5.77
CA LYS A 363 6.67 4.60 6.87
C LYS A 363 6.11 4.94 8.25
N GLU A 364 5.40 6.06 8.36
CA GLU A 364 4.81 6.53 9.62
C GLU A 364 3.49 7.27 9.40
N GLY A 365 2.65 7.28 10.44
CA GLY A 365 1.36 7.96 10.44
C GLY A 365 0.39 7.35 9.43
N LYS A 366 -0.46 8.18 8.84
CA LYS A 366 -1.45 7.75 7.85
C LYS A 366 -1.36 8.58 6.57
N LEU A 367 -1.33 7.92 5.42
CA LEU A 367 -1.52 8.54 4.10
C LEU A 367 -2.93 8.21 3.61
N ILE A 368 -3.74 9.22 3.31
CA ILE A 368 -5.11 9.08 2.82
C ILE A 368 -5.14 9.42 1.34
N LEU A 369 -5.46 8.43 0.50
CA LEU A 369 -5.66 8.61 -0.94
C LEU A 369 -7.11 9.02 -1.20
N ASN A 370 -7.30 10.25 -1.64
CA ASN A 370 -8.61 10.87 -1.86
C ASN A 370 -8.77 11.33 -3.32
N ASN A 371 -8.49 10.44 -4.28
CA ASN A 371 -8.58 10.78 -5.70
C ASN A 371 -10.05 10.82 -6.16
N SER A 372 -10.58 12.04 -6.28
CA SER A 372 -11.94 12.24 -6.78
C SER A 372 -12.09 11.88 -8.28
N SER A 373 -11.00 11.96 -9.03
CA SER A 373 -10.87 11.52 -10.43
C SER A 373 -9.43 11.05 -10.70
N GLY A 374 -9.25 9.93 -11.38
CA GLY A 374 -7.93 9.35 -11.67
C GLY A 374 -7.55 8.23 -10.69
N SER A 375 -6.28 7.86 -10.70
CA SER A 375 -5.66 6.85 -9.84
C SER A 375 -4.25 7.28 -9.51
N ILE A 376 -3.71 6.84 -8.36
CA ILE A 376 -2.36 7.19 -7.92
C ILE A 376 -1.28 6.93 -8.99
N PHE A 377 -1.45 5.85 -9.76
CA PHE A 377 -0.68 5.54 -10.96
C PHE A 377 -1.63 5.43 -12.16
N THR A 378 -1.28 5.99 -13.32
CA THR A 378 -2.14 5.96 -14.52
C THR A 378 -1.88 4.74 -15.39
N ASP A 379 -2.97 4.15 -15.90
CA ASP A 379 -2.97 3.03 -16.85
C ASP A 379 -3.11 3.54 -18.30
N THR A 380 -2.06 4.10 -18.88
CA THR A 380 -2.07 4.38 -20.34
C THR A 380 -1.49 3.24 -21.17
N GLY A 381 -1.54 2.00 -20.66
CA GLY A 381 -1.17 0.79 -21.42
C GLY A 381 0.24 0.26 -21.19
N VAL A 382 0.97 0.79 -20.20
CA VAL A 382 2.27 0.25 -19.76
C VAL A 382 2.27 0.19 -18.23
N ARG A 383 1.90 -0.97 -17.67
CA ARG A 383 2.00 -1.24 -16.23
C ARG A 383 3.48 -1.30 -15.84
N SER A 384 4.06 -0.16 -15.45
CA SER A 384 5.49 -0.11 -15.10
C SER A 384 5.79 -1.03 -13.91
N ALA A 385 6.89 -1.78 -13.99
CA ALA A 385 7.36 -2.68 -12.93
C ALA A 385 7.68 -1.97 -11.61
N THR A 386 7.84 -0.64 -11.65
CA THR A 386 8.12 0.19 -10.49
C THR A 386 6.86 0.66 -9.76
N SER A 387 5.65 0.44 -10.29
CA SER A 387 4.39 1.02 -9.81
C SER A 387 3.79 0.29 -8.60
N PHE A 388 4.43 0.31 -7.44
CA PHE A 388 3.96 -0.46 -6.27
C PHE A 388 3.82 0.39 -5.00
N ILE A 389 3.02 -0.13 -4.08
CA ILE A 389 2.79 0.44 -2.74
C ILE A 389 3.61 -0.36 -1.72
N ASP A 390 4.23 0.33 -0.77
CA ASP A 390 5.02 -0.26 0.32
C ASP A 390 4.64 0.36 1.67
N ILE A 391 4.07 -0.41 2.59
CA ILE A 391 3.55 0.07 3.89
C ILE A 391 4.40 -0.53 5.02
N LYS A 392 5.06 0.32 5.81
CA LYS A 392 6.08 -0.07 6.81
C LYS A 392 5.82 0.57 8.17
N GLY A 393 6.54 0.12 9.20
CA GLY A 393 6.70 0.88 10.44
C GLY A 393 5.43 1.13 11.24
N GLY A 394 4.38 0.30 11.10
CA GLY A 394 3.11 0.54 11.78
C GLY A 394 2.19 1.56 11.09
N ALA A 395 2.57 2.04 9.90
CA ALA A 395 1.84 3.09 9.20
C ALA A 395 0.57 2.59 8.52
N THR A 396 -0.31 3.53 8.15
CA THR A 396 -1.56 3.25 7.46
C THR A 396 -1.60 3.93 6.09
N LEU A 397 -1.94 3.18 5.03
CA LEU A 397 -2.44 3.76 3.79
C LEU A 397 -3.96 3.58 3.75
N GLU A 398 -4.71 4.67 3.71
CA GLU A 398 -6.17 4.67 3.65
C GLU A 398 -6.67 5.03 2.24
N VAL A 399 -7.57 4.23 1.68
CA VAL A 399 -8.26 4.52 0.41
C VAL A 399 -9.60 5.18 0.73
N ALA A 400 -9.78 6.46 0.35
CA ALA A 400 -10.89 7.31 0.82
C ALA A 400 -11.69 8.08 -0.26
N ALA A 401 -11.32 8.02 -1.54
CA ALA A 401 -12.21 8.44 -2.62
C ALA A 401 -12.00 7.66 -3.91
N THR A 402 -13.10 7.22 -4.52
CA THR A 402 -13.21 6.98 -5.96
C THR A 402 -14.64 7.34 -6.38
N THR A 403 -14.86 8.47 -7.05
CA THR A 403 -16.20 8.72 -7.61
C THR A 403 -16.38 7.81 -8.83
N GLY A 404 -17.46 7.01 -8.84
CA GLY A 404 -17.90 6.23 -10.00
C GLY A 404 -16.91 5.20 -10.52
N ALA A 405 -16.90 3.99 -9.94
CA ALA A 405 -16.29 2.77 -10.48
C ALA A 405 -14.80 2.84 -10.91
N SER A 406 -14.11 3.93 -10.59
CA SER A 406 -12.67 4.06 -10.82
C SER A 406 -11.95 3.34 -9.69
N PHE A 407 -10.88 2.63 -10.00
CA PHE A 407 -10.05 1.95 -9.02
C PHE A 407 -8.83 2.81 -8.75
N GLU A 408 -8.39 2.91 -7.49
CA GLU A 408 -6.98 3.21 -7.26
C GLU A 408 -6.18 2.06 -7.85
N TRP A 409 -5.17 2.35 -8.66
CA TRP A 409 -4.39 1.31 -9.33
C TRP A 409 -2.99 1.25 -8.76
N ALA A 410 -2.49 0.04 -8.52
CA ALA A 410 -1.08 -0.28 -8.29
C ALA A 410 -0.75 -1.63 -8.96
N ARG A 411 0.53 -1.93 -9.17
CA ARG A 411 0.96 -3.25 -9.64
C ARG A 411 0.74 -4.30 -8.55
N TYR A 412 1.23 -4.03 -7.34
CA TYR A 412 1.05 -4.84 -6.13
C TYR A 412 1.25 -4.00 -4.87
N ILE A 413 1.01 -4.63 -3.70
CA ILE A 413 1.28 -4.05 -2.38
C ILE A 413 2.30 -4.94 -1.67
N ASN A 414 3.32 -4.31 -1.11
CA ASN A 414 4.29 -4.91 -0.19
C ASN A 414 4.23 -4.18 1.15
N GLY A 415 4.88 -4.76 2.15
CA GLY A 415 5.00 -4.13 3.46
C GLY A 415 5.25 -5.11 4.60
N GLU A 416 5.43 -4.54 5.78
CA GLU A 416 5.75 -5.25 7.02
C GLU A 416 4.51 -5.60 7.83
N ALA A 417 4.66 -6.48 8.83
CA ALA A 417 3.56 -7.03 9.61
C ALA A 417 2.69 -6.00 10.36
N THR A 418 3.24 -4.83 10.65
CA THR A 418 2.54 -3.78 11.37
C THR A 418 1.88 -2.75 10.44
N GLY A 419 2.16 -2.79 9.14
CA GLY A 419 1.54 -1.90 8.16
C GLY A 419 0.04 -2.19 8.00
N THR A 420 -0.75 -1.16 7.69
CA THR A 420 -2.19 -1.30 7.46
C THR A 420 -2.60 -0.71 6.11
N LEU A 421 -3.27 -1.48 5.27
CA LEU A 421 -4.10 -0.99 4.18
C LEU A 421 -5.53 -0.84 4.69
N ALA A 422 -6.03 0.39 4.77
CA ALA A 422 -7.38 0.68 5.24
C ALA A 422 -8.29 1.15 4.10
N PHE A 423 -9.57 0.79 4.19
CA PHE A 423 -10.62 1.45 3.41
C PHE A 423 -11.37 2.42 4.33
N ALA A 424 -11.53 3.67 3.90
CA ALA A 424 -12.33 4.64 4.65
C ALA A 424 -13.79 4.19 4.74
N ASP A 425 -14.60 4.86 5.58
CA ASP A 425 -15.99 4.46 5.81
C ASP A 425 -16.92 4.81 4.64
N GLY A 426 -16.92 3.94 3.63
CA GLY A 426 -17.67 4.07 2.39
C GLY A 426 -17.37 2.91 1.44
N ASN A 427 -17.75 3.08 0.16
CA ASN A 427 -17.50 2.06 -0.87
C ASN A 427 -16.29 2.48 -1.71
N TYR A 428 -15.15 1.84 -1.46
CA TYR A 428 -13.87 2.23 -2.07
C TYR A 428 -13.17 1.02 -2.68
N ASN A 429 -12.34 1.26 -3.69
CA ASN A 429 -11.84 0.21 -4.56
C ASN A 429 -10.35 0.42 -4.87
N ILE A 430 -9.57 -0.67 -4.77
CA ILE A 430 -8.20 -0.75 -5.24
C ILE A 430 -8.07 -1.90 -6.25
N GLU A 431 -7.35 -1.66 -7.34
CA GLU A 431 -6.97 -2.63 -8.36
C GLU A 431 -5.48 -2.89 -8.32
N LEU A 432 -5.13 -4.17 -8.22
CA LEU A 432 -3.77 -4.68 -8.29
C LEU A 432 -3.58 -5.37 -9.64
N GLY A 433 -2.68 -4.82 -10.45
CA GLY A 433 -2.41 -5.27 -11.80
C GLY A 433 -1.10 -6.03 -11.94
N LEU A 434 -0.97 -7.18 -11.29
CA LEU A 434 0.24 -7.99 -11.30
C LEU A 434 0.51 -8.60 -12.68
N ASP A 435 1.79 -8.73 -13.01
CA ASP A 435 2.28 -9.37 -14.23
C ASP A 435 2.72 -10.82 -13.93
N SER A 436 2.69 -11.65 -14.97
CA SER A 436 3.26 -13.00 -15.04
C SER A 436 4.65 -13.16 -14.39
N THR A 437 5.48 -12.13 -14.51
CA THR A 437 6.86 -12.10 -14.02
C THR A 437 7.00 -11.81 -12.53
N ASP A 438 5.98 -11.24 -11.87
CA ASP A 438 6.09 -10.76 -10.49
C ASP A 438 6.16 -11.90 -9.47
N GLY A 439 5.52 -13.05 -9.76
CA GLY A 439 5.34 -14.07 -8.72
C GLY A 439 4.35 -13.62 -7.64
N ALA A 440 4.23 -14.40 -6.59
CA ALA A 440 3.39 -14.04 -5.45
C ALA A 440 4.00 -12.85 -4.69
N GLN A 441 3.24 -11.77 -4.57
CA GLN A 441 3.62 -10.57 -3.82
C GLN A 441 3.05 -10.64 -2.41
N THR A 442 3.80 -10.18 -1.41
CA THR A 442 3.44 -10.36 0.01
C THR A 442 3.40 -9.01 0.70
N PHE A 443 2.22 -8.62 1.12
CA PHE A 443 2.02 -7.62 2.14
C PHE A 443 1.80 -8.36 3.46
N ALA A 444 2.78 -8.31 4.37
CA ALA A 444 2.68 -9.03 5.63
C ALA A 444 1.74 -8.36 6.65
N GLY A 445 1.15 -7.21 6.30
CA GLY A 445 0.33 -6.41 7.19
C GLY A 445 -1.18 -6.66 7.06
N ILE A 446 -1.93 -5.73 7.65
CA ILE A 446 -3.37 -5.81 7.90
C ILE A 446 -4.15 -5.17 6.76
N VAL A 447 -5.25 -5.79 6.34
CA VAL A 447 -6.29 -5.13 5.54
C VAL A 447 -7.48 -4.78 6.42
N SER A 448 -7.67 -3.49 6.68
CA SER A 448 -8.83 -2.98 7.44
C SER A 448 -9.99 -2.68 6.50
N ALA A 449 -11.10 -3.39 6.69
CA ALA A 449 -12.37 -3.09 6.07
C ALA A 449 -12.92 -1.73 6.54
N PRO A 450 -13.92 -1.17 5.82
CA PRO A 450 -14.65 0.01 6.30
C PRO A 450 -15.18 -0.19 7.73
N SER A 451 -15.37 0.90 8.48
CA SER A 451 -15.80 0.79 9.88
C SER A 451 -17.29 0.51 10.05
N THR A 452 -18.14 0.81 9.05
CA THR A 452 -19.58 0.55 9.08
C THR A 452 -19.96 -0.69 8.27
N GLY A 453 -20.76 -1.58 8.86
CA GLY A 453 -21.30 -2.76 8.17
C GLY A 453 -22.12 -2.41 6.92
N GLY A 454 -21.87 -3.12 5.81
CA GLY A 454 -22.50 -2.90 4.52
C GLY A 454 -21.79 -1.88 3.61
N ASN A 455 -20.83 -1.10 4.14
CA ASN A 455 -19.84 -0.43 3.32
C ASN A 455 -18.79 -1.44 2.86
N VAL A 456 -18.27 -1.29 1.64
CA VAL A 456 -17.47 -2.31 0.97
C VAL A 456 -16.10 -1.77 0.56
N GLY A 457 -15.04 -2.40 1.07
CA GLY A 457 -13.68 -2.28 0.54
C GLY A 457 -13.46 -3.32 -0.56
N THR A 458 -13.28 -2.90 -1.81
CA THR A 458 -13.05 -3.82 -2.94
C THR A 458 -11.56 -3.94 -3.26
N ILE A 459 -11.06 -5.17 -3.28
CA ILE A 459 -9.75 -5.53 -3.81
C ILE A 459 -9.97 -6.28 -5.13
N LYS A 460 -9.58 -5.65 -6.23
CA LYS A 460 -9.57 -6.26 -7.55
C LYS A 460 -8.16 -6.72 -7.87
N ILE A 461 -7.97 -8.00 -8.15
CA ILE A 461 -6.67 -8.52 -8.59
C ILE A 461 -6.84 -8.95 -10.03
N GLU A 462 -6.20 -8.22 -10.93
CA GLU A 462 -6.13 -8.58 -12.34
C GLU A 462 -4.88 -9.37 -12.66
N ASN A 463 -5.00 -10.16 -13.72
CA ASN A 463 -3.85 -10.81 -14.34
C ASN A 463 -3.36 -9.97 -15.51
N ASP A 464 -2.11 -10.16 -15.90
CA ASP A 464 -1.75 -9.83 -17.28
C ASP A 464 -2.61 -10.64 -18.25
N SER A 465 -3.20 -9.95 -19.23
CA SER A 465 -3.92 -10.52 -20.36
C SER A 465 -3.15 -11.63 -21.09
N SER A 466 -1.82 -11.65 -21.01
CA SER A 466 -0.96 -12.68 -21.62
C SER A 466 -0.67 -13.89 -20.71
N SER A 467 -1.11 -13.87 -19.45
CA SER A 467 -0.94 -14.99 -18.50
C SER A 467 -2.06 -14.99 -17.45
N PRO A 468 -3.25 -15.51 -17.81
CA PRO A 468 -4.36 -15.68 -16.87
C PRO A 468 -3.90 -16.42 -15.59
N GLY A 469 -4.30 -15.94 -14.43
CA GLY A 469 -4.02 -16.57 -13.14
C GLY A 469 -2.64 -16.35 -12.53
N SER A 470 -1.85 -15.42 -13.06
CA SER A 470 -0.52 -15.11 -12.55
C SER A 470 -0.47 -14.05 -11.44
N GLY A 471 -1.49 -13.21 -11.34
CA GLY A 471 -1.56 -12.20 -10.29
C GLY A 471 -1.91 -12.84 -8.96
N HIS A 472 -0.98 -12.81 -8.01
CA HIS A 472 -1.14 -13.37 -6.67
C HIS A 472 -0.66 -12.37 -5.61
N GLN A 473 -1.61 -11.84 -4.85
CA GLN A 473 -1.33 -10.98 -3.70
C GLN A 473 -1.64 -11.72 -2.41
N LYS A 474 -0.69 -11.71 -1.48
CA LYS A 474 -0.88 -12.19 -0.10
C LYS A 474 -1.05 -11.00 0.85
N VAL A 475 -1.95 -11.16 1.82
CA VAL A 475 -2.17 -10.27 2.96
C VAL A 475 -2.20 -11.11 4.22
N ASP A 476 -1.84 -10.55 5.38
CA ASP A 476 -1.81 -11.33 6.60
C ASP A 476 -3.22 -11.53 7.18
N GLU A 477 -3.79 -10.49 7.77
CA GLU A 477 -5.11 -10.56 8.41
C GLU A 477 -6.09 -9.52 7.85
N LEU A 478 -7.38 -9.80 8.04
CA LEU A 478 -8.46 -8.85 7.83
C LEU A 478 -8.92 -8.29 9.19
N THR A 479 -9.32 -7.02 9.19
CA THR A 479 -9.90 -6.36 10.38
C THR A 479 -11.11 -5.50 10.00
N GLY A 480 -11.90 -5.07 10.99
CA GLY A 480 -13.02 -4.15 10.79
C GLY A 480 -14.39 -4.81 10.56
N ALA A 481 -15.44 -3.97 10.55
CA ALA A 481 -16.84 -4.41 10.57
C ALA A 481 -17.56 -4.29 9.21
N GLY A 482 -17.01 -3.53 8.27
CA GLY A 482 -17.46 -3.43 6.89
C GLY A 482 -17.10 -4.65 6.06
N ASP A 483 -17.67 -4.75 4.87
CA ASP A 483 -17.48 -5.88 3.99
C ASP A 483 -16.18 -5.73 3.17
N ILE A 484 -15.53 -6.85 2.86
CA ILE A 484 -14.43 -6.93 1.89
C ILE A 484 -14.93 -7.65 0.65
N LYS A 485 -14.67 -7.09 -0.53
CA LYS A 485 -15.03 -7.69 -1.81
C LYS A 485 -13.79 -8.05 -2.62
N LYS A 486 -13.64 -9.33 -2.97
CA LYS A 486 -12.64 -9.80 -3.93
C LYS A 486 -13.25 -9.85 -5.33
N THR A 487 -12.58 -9.21 -6.29
CA THR A 487 -12.90 -9.25 -7.73
C THR A 487 -11.67 -9.45 -8.61
N GLY A 488 -11.86 -9.51 -9.92
CA GLY A 488 -10.78 -9.74 -10.90
C GLY A 488 -10.33 -11.19 -10.95
N ALA A 489 -9.57 -11.56 -11.97
CA ALA A 489 -9.23 -12.95 -12.26
C ALA A 489 -8.04 -13.52 -11.46
N GLY A 490 -7.32 -12.70 -10.69
CA GLY A 490 -6.16 -13.12 -9.89
C GLY A 490 -6.50 -13.74 -8.53
N ILE A 491 -5.47 -14.10 -7.78
CA ILE A 491 -5.49 -14.75 -6.46
C ILE A 491 -5.30 -13.71 -5.36
N LEU A 492 -6.22 -13.67 -4.40
CA LEU A 492 -6.02 -13.03 -3.10
C LEU A 492 -5.83 -14.13 -2.05
N GLU A 493 -4.72 -14.11 -1.32
CA GLU A 493 -4.45 -15.05 -0.23
C GLU A 493 -4.43 -14.33 1.12
N ILE A 494 -5.18 -14.85 2.09
CA ILE A 494 -5.16 -14.41 3.49
C ILE A 494 -4.34 -15.43 4.27
N THR A 495 -3.22 -15.01 4.84
CA THR A 495 -2.22 -15.92 5.44
C THR A 495 -2.29 -16.04 6.94
N GLY A 496 -2.92 -15.08 7.62
CA GLY A 496 -2.95 -14.93 9.07
C GLY A 496 -4.34 -15.05 9.68
N ASP A 497 -4.35 -14.88 11.00
CA ASP A 497 -5.52 -15.04 11.86
C ASP A 497 -6.32 -13.73 11.94
N SER A 498 -7.49 -13.67 11.31
CA SER A 498 -8.38 -12.50 11.37
C SER A 498 -9.25 -12.47 12.64
N SER A 499 -9.11 -13.47 13.52
CA SER A 499 -9.67 -13.43 14.87
C SER A 499 -8.73 -12.60 15.73
N ALA A 500 -9.19 -11.43 16.16
CA ALA A 500 -8.35 -10.58 16.99
C ALA A 500 -7.89 -11.38 18.20
N GLY A 501 -6.57 -11.53 18.35
CA GLY A 501 -5.90 -12.31 19.40
C GLY A 501 -6.17 -11.82 20.83
N GLY A 502 -7.44 -11.73 21.24
CA GLY A 502 -7.95 -11.21 22.50
C GLY A 502 -8.68 -9.86 22.46
N ASP A 503 -8.60 -9.07 21.37
CA ASP A 503 -9.23 -7.73 21.28
C ASP A 503 -10.39 -7.67 20.29
N SER A 504 -11.62 -7.88 20.77
CA SER A 504 -12.86 -7.89 19.98
C SER A 504 -13.11 -6.61 19.13
N THR A 505 -12.37 -5.52 19.31
CA THR A 505 -12.57 -4.27 18.55
C THR A 505 -11.79 -4.21 17.24
N THR A 506 -10.82 -5.10 17.03
CA THR A 506 -10.03 -5.16 15.79
C THR A 506 -10.37 -6.36 14.90
N ALA A 507 -11.11 -7.35 15.39
CA ALA A 507 -11.39 -8.57 14.62
C ALA A 507 -12.18 -8.28 13.34
N PHE A 508 -11.98 -9.09 12.29
CA PHE A 508 -12.87 -9.05 11.13
C PHE A 508 -14.26 -9.56 11.52
N SER A 509 -15.28 -8.72 11.34
CA SER A 509 -16.69 -9.06 11.59
C SER A 509 -17.62 -8.73 10.42
N GLY A 510 -17.07 -8.25 9.32
CA GLY A 510 -17.82 -7.98 8.09
C GLY A 510 -18.05 -9.22 7.25
N ASN A 511 -18.75 -9.06 6.12
CA ASN A 511 -18.89 -10.13 5.15
C ASN A 511 -17.72 -10.10 4.16
N LEU A 512 -17.30 -11.29 3.73
CA LEU A 512 -16.50 -11.42 2.52
C LEU A 512 -17.41 -11.67 1.31
N ILE A 513 -17.23 -10.89 0.25
CA ILE A 513 -17.95 -11.03 -1.02
C ILE A 513 -16.96 -11.52 -2.09
N LEU A 514 -17.22 -12.70 -2.66
CA LEU A 514 -16.42 -13.27 -3.74
C LEU A 514 -17.16 -13.12 -5.08
N GLU A 515 -16.57 -12.32 -5.97
CA GLU A 515 -17.08 -12.03 -7.31
C GLU A 515 -15.92 -12.10 -8.33
N GLY A 516 -15.30 -13.28 -8.41
CA GLY A 516 -14.26 -13.61 -9.38
C GLY A 516 -12.89 -13.95 -8.81
N GLY A 517 -12.14 -14.72 -9.62
CA GLY A 517 -10.79 -15.17 -9.27
C GLY A 517 -10.78 -16.17 -8.11
N THR A 518 -9.61 -16.36 -7.53
CA THR A 518 -9.40 -17.26 -6.40
C THR A 518 -9.21 -16.48 -5.11
N LEU A 519 -9.89 -16.90 -4.06
CA LEU A 519 -9.59 -16.56 -2.67
C LEU A 519 -8.91 -17.75 -2.01
N VAL A 520 -7.67 -17.58 -1.55
CA VAL A 520 -6.92 -18.59 -0.80
C VAL A 520 -6.98 -18.27 0.69
N LEU A 521 -7.30 -19.25 1.52
CA LEU A 521 -7.40 -19.13 2.97
C LEU A 521 -6.38 -20.08 3.60
N SER A 522 -5.28 -19.53 4.09
CA SER A 522 -4.12 -20.29 4.56
C SER A 522 -4.06 -20.45 6.09
N ASP A 523 -4.95 -19.77 6.83
CA ASP A 523 -5.12 -19.90 8.28
C ASP A 523 -6.54 -20.37 8.64
N ALA A 524 -6.68 -21.13 9.72
CA ALA A 524 -7.96 -21.66 10.21
C ALA A 524 -8.98 -20.56 10.57
N ASN A 525 -8.49 -19.38 10.95
CA ASN A 525 -9.29 -18.21 11.33
C ASN A 525 -9.14 -17.06 10.31
N ALA A 526 -8.74 -17.34 9.07
CA ALA A 526 -8.55 -16.31 8.05
C ALA A 526 -9.78 -15.40 7.83
N LEU A 527 -11.01 -15.90 8.06
CA LEU A 527 -12.24 -15.09 8.04
C LEU A 527 -12.93 -14.97 9.42
N ASN A 528 -12.26 -15.36 10.49
CA ASN A 528 -12.77 -15.30 11.87
C ASN A 528 -14.15 -15.97 12.05
N GLY A 529 -14.37 -17.14 11.44
CA GLY A 529 -15.65 -17.86 11.59
C GLY A 529 -16.80 -17.31 10.73
N ASN A 530 -16.61 -16.20 10.00
CA ASN A 530 -17.70 -15.55 9.26
C ASN A 530 -18.06 -16.30 7.96
N GLY A 531 -17.09 -16.99 7.34
CA GLY A 531 -17.28 -17.71 6.07
C GLY A 531 -17.79 -16.81 4.93
N ILE A 532 -18.46 -17.42 3.94
CA ILE A 532 -19.10 -16.70 2.82
C ILE A 532 -20.50 -17.25 2.64
N THR A 533 -21.52 -16.42 2.87
CA THR A 533 -22.91 -16.91 2.89
C THR A 533 -23.82 -16.25 1.85
N GLY A 534 -24.83 -17.02 1.38
CA GLY A 534 -25.90 -16.54 0.53
C GLY A 534 -25.42 -15.84 -0.74
N SER A 535 -25.85 -14.59 -0.94
CA SER A 535 -25.53 -13.78 -2.13
C SER A 535 -24.08 -13.28 -2.20
N ASN A 536 -23.25 -13.57 -1.19
CA ASN A 536 -21.87 -13.09 -1.13
C ASN A 536 -20.91 -14.01 -1.88
N PHE A 537 -21.24 -15.29 -2.08
CA PHE A 537 -20.51 -16.16 -3.01
C PHE A 537 -21.21 -16.10 -4.38
N LYS A 538 -20.80 -15.15 -5.22
CA LYS A 538 -21.42 -14.96 -6.55
C LYS A 538 -20.84 -15.90 -7.59
N TYR A 539 -19.51 -15.88 -7.74
CA TYR A 539 -18.72 -16.79 -8.58
C TYR A 539 -17.25 -16.69 -8.21
N GLY A 540 -16.47 -17.74 -8.48
CA GLY A 540 -15.04 -17.82 -8.16
C GLY A 540 -14.66 -19.13 -7.45
N LYS A 541 -13.41 -19.20 -7.02
CA LYS A 541 -12.85 -20.33 -6.25
C LYS A 541 -12.51 -19.91 -4.82
N VAL A 542 -12.90 -20.72 -3.85
CA VAL A 542 -12.34 -20.67 -2.49
C VAL A 542 -11.37 -21.85 -2.35
N ALA A 543 -10.09 -21.55 -2.14
CA ALA A 543 -9.05 -22.54 -1.96
C ALA A 543 -8.58 -22.55 -0.50
N ILE A 544 -8.73 -23.67 0.18
CA ILE A 544 -8.28 -23.84 1.57
C ILE A 544 -6.85 -24.39 1.56
N ASN A 545 -5.93 -23.65 2.16
CA ASN A 545 -4.53 -24.02 2.28
C ASN A 545 -4.08 -24.17 3.75
N ASP A 546 -5.01 -24.02 4.71
CA ASP A 546 -4.77 -24.39 6.11
C ASP A 546 -4.39 -25.88 6.20
N THR A 547 -3.20 -26.16 6.72
CA THR A 547 -2.73 -27.54 6.92
C THR A 547 -3.00 -28.06 8.33
N SER A 548 -3.46 -27.19 9.25
CA SER A 548 -3.72 -27.54 10.65
C SER A 548 -4.93 -28.46 10.81
N GLY A 549 -5.88 -28.41 9.86
CA GLY A 549 -7.10 -29.21 9.91
C GLY A 549 -8.20 -28.61 10.75
N ASN A 550 -8.13 -27.31 11.05
CA ASN A 550 -9.10 -26.62 11.91
C ASN A 550 -9.96 -25.61 11.15
N PHE A 551 -9.74 -25.42 9.85
CA PHE A 551 -10.55 -24.53 9.04
C PHE A 551 -12.02 -25.00 9.01
N ASN A 552 -12.93 -24.24 9.63
CA ASN A 552 -14.31 -24.64 9.89
C ASN A 552 -15.34 -23.53 9.59
N ASP A 553 -15.02 -22.63 8.65
CA ASP A 553 -15.97 -21.61 8.20
C ASP A 553 -17.07 -22.21 7.33
N ASP A 554 -18.28 -21.64 7.39
CA ASP A 554 -19.40 -22.06 6.57
C ASP A 554 -19.43 -21.32 5.22
N PHE A 555 -19.57 -22.08 4.14
CA PHE A 555 -19.78 -21.53 2.80
C PHE A 555 -21.20 -21.85 2.31
N SER A 556 -21.90 -20.90 1.73
CA SER A 556 -23.18 -21.18 1.03
C SER A 556 -23.29 -20.36 -0.24
N THR A 557 -23.79 -21.01 -1.28
CA THR A 557 -23.90 -20.47 -2.64
C THR A 557 -25.36 -20.29 -3.03
N THR A 558 -25.65 -19.35 -3.93
CA THR A 558 -27.02 -19.11 -4.45
C THR A 558 -27.43 -20.03 -5.61
N GLY A 559 -26.67 -21.11 -5.85
CA GLY A 559 -26.97 -22.15 -6.84
C GLY A 559 -26.59 -21.76 -8.28
N ALA A 560 -26.73 -22.68 -9.22
CA ALA A 560 -26.22 -22.55 -10.61
C ALA A 560 -26.73 -21.32 -11.41
N GLY A 561 -27.73 -20.58 -10.93
CA GLY A 561 -28.27 -19.39 -11.60
C GLY A 561 -27.51 -18.07 -11.36
N SER A 562 -26.63 -18.00 -10.35
CA SER A 562 -25.90 -16.77 -9.97
C SER A 562 -24.43 -16.77 -10.38
N GLY A 563 -23.85 -17.96 -10.57
CA GLY A 563 -22.51 -18.13 -11.09
C GLY A 563 -21.77 -19.35 -10.60
N LYS A 564 -20.62 -19.62 -11.22
CA LYS A 564 -19.80 -20.82 -10.97
C LYS A 564 -19.11 -20.73 -9.61
N SER A 565 -19.44 -21.64 -8.70
CA SER A 565 -18.79 -21.76 -7.38
C SER A 565 -17.87 -22.97 -7.32
N VAL A 566 -16.62 -22.75 -6.88
CA VAL A 566 -15.59 -23.79 -6.82
C VAL A 566 -14.96 -23.83 -5.43
N ILE A 567 -14.74 -25.02 -4.89
CA ILE A 567 -13.94 -25.25 -3.69
C ILE A 567 -12.68 -26.07 -4.02
N GLY A 568 -11.58 -25.79 -3.34
CA GLY A 568 -10.30 -26.44 -3.61
C GLY A 568 -9.22 -26.19 -2.58
N GLY A 569 -7.98 -26.30 -3.02
CA GLY A 569 -6.78 -25.97 -2.25
C GLY A 569 -5.84 -27.15 -2.02
N THR A 570 -4.87 -26.93 -1.13
CA THR A 570 -3.85 -27.93 -0.74
C THR A 570 -3.91 -28.26 0.76
N GLY A 571 -4.89 -27.70 1.47
CA GLY A 571 -5.09 -27.83 2.90
C GLY A 571 -6.23 -28.79 3.27
N LYS A 572 -6.81 -28.53 4.44
CA LYS A 572 -7.84 -29.34 5.08
C LYS A 572 -9.07 -28.51 5.42
N PHE A 573 -10.24 -28.98 5.00
CA PHE A 573 -11.54 -28.38 5.32
C PHE A 573 -12.31 -29.23 6.34
N ASP A 574 -12.55 -28.72 7.55
CA ASP A 574 -13.15 -29.49 8.65
C ASP A 574 -14.68 -29.64 8.55
N LYS A 575 -15.21 -29.73 7.32
CA LYS A 575 -16.62 -29.98 7.07
C LYS A 575 -16.82 -30.97 5.93
N THR A 576 -18.07 -31.42 5.79
CA THR A 576 -18.49 -32.18 4.61
C THR A 576 -18.70 -31.24 3.45
N ILE A 577 -18.01 -31.49 2.34
CA ILE A 577 -18.25 -30.83 1.06
C ILE A 577 -19.43 -31.50 0.37
N VAL A 578 -20.34 -30.69 -0.16
CA VAL A 578 -21.42 -31.14 -1.05
C VAL A 578 -21.11 -30.59 -2.44
N ILE A 579 -20.90 -31.48 -3.42
CA ILE A 579 -20.77 -31.06 -4.83
C ILE A 579 -22.12 -31.31 -5.51
N ASP A 580 -22.77 -30.23 -5.92
CA ASP A 580 -24.15 -30.21 -6.43
C ASP A 580 -24.40 -28.91 -7.23
N ASP A 581 -25.37 -28.93 -8.15
CA ASP A 581 -25.87 -27.73 -8.84
C ASP A 581 -26.91 -26.94 -8.01
N ALA A 582 -27.36 -27.51 -6.89
CA ALA A 582 -28.32 -26.92 -5.96
C ALA A 582 -27.70 -25.91 -4.96
N THR A 583 -28.57 -25.18 -4.26
CA THR A 583 -28.18 -24.31 -3.13
C THR A 583 -28.08 -25.11 -1.84
N GLY A 584 -27.08 -24.82 -1.01
CA GLY A 584 -26.98 -25.42 0.31
C GLY A 584 -25.77 -24.94 1.11
N SER A 585 -25.68 -25.42 2.35
CA SER A 585 -24.49 -25.26 3.18
C SER A 585 -23.37 -26.15 2.66
N ASN A 586 -22.17 -25.60 2.57
CA ASN A 586 -20.96 -26.19 2.01
C ASN A 586 -21.21 -26.85 0.65
N THR A 587 -22.07 -26.23 -0.15
CA THR A 587 -22.51 -26.72 -1.46
C THR A 587 -21.88 -25.91 -2.57
N PHE A 588 -21.15 -26.60 -3.46
CA PHE A 588 -20.38 -26.02 -4.56
C PHE A 588 -20.70 -26.74 -5.86
N ASN A 589 -20.62 -26.03 -6.98
CA ASN A 589 -20.82 -26.66 -8.30
C ASN A 589 -19.64 -27.57 -8.66
N GLU A 590 -18.42 -27.13 -8.34
CA GLU A 590 -17.20 -27.85 -8.69
C GLU A 590 -16.24 -28.00 -7.50
N LEU A 591 -15.53 -29.12 -7.47
CA LEU A 591 -14.38 -29.35 -6.60
C LEU A 591 -13.12 -29.45 -7.44
N ASP A 592 -12.09 -28.74 -7.01
CA ASP A 592 -10.88 -28.50 -7.78
C ASP A 592 -9.67 -28.43 -6.84
N PRO A 593 -8.92 -29.53 -6.62
CA PRO A 593 -7.71 -29.49 -5.80
C PRO A 593 -6.68 -28.47 -6.33
N GLY A 594 -5.70 -28.11 -5.50
CA GLY A 594 -4.76 -27.04 -5.84
C GLY A 594 -5.31 -25.63 -5.55
N THR A 595 -4.40 -24.66 -5.45
CA THR A 595 -4.75 -23.25 -5.19
C THR A 595 -5.19 -22.53 -6.47
N GLY A 596 -4.67 -22.93 -7.62
CA GLY A 596 -5.08 -22.40 -8.93
C GLY A 596 -6.36 -23.02 -9.46
N ALA A 597 -7.02 -22.36 -10.41
CA ALA A 597 -8.30 -22.81 -10.94
C ALA A 597 -8.12 -23.60 -12.25
N ALA A 598 -8.61 -24.84 -12.27
CA ALA A 598 -8.53 -25.72 -13.45
C ALA A 598 -9.34 -25.22 -14.65
N SER A 599 -10.30 -24.33 -14.45
CA SER A 599 -11.20 -23.86 -15.52
C SER A 599 -11.68 -22.43 -15.27
N SER A 600 -12.19 -21.78 -16.33
CA SER A 600 -12.68 -20.41 -16.23
C SER A 600 -13.63 -20.23 -15.06
N LEU A 601 -13.34 -19.20 -14.25
CA LEU A 601 -14.14 -18.77 -13.12
C LEU A 601 -15.20 -17.72 -13.51
N SER A 602 -15.32 -17.38 -14.80
CA SER A 602 -16.31 -16.42 -15.29
C SER A 602 -17.58 -17.11 -15.80
N ASN A 603 -18.74 -16.45 -15.61
CA ASN A 603 -20.03 -16.91 -16.13
C ASN A 603 -20.25 -16.61 -17.62
N THR A 604 -19.31 -15.91 -18.27
CA THR A 604 -19.45 -15.52 -19.67
C THR A 604 -19.14 -16.73 -20.54
N GLY A 605 -20.12 -17.61 -20.71
CA GLY A 605 -20.14 -18.53 -21.82
C GLY A 605 -20.13 -17.73 -23.12
N THR A 606 -18.99 -17.64 -23.80
CA THR A 606 -19.02 -17.43 -25.24
C THR A 606 -19.68 -18.67 -25.83
N ALA A 607 -20.96 -18.54 -26.14
CA ALA A 607 -21.67 -19.44 -27.03
C ALA A 607 -20.83 -19.61 -28.30
N GLY A 608 -20.10 -20.72 -28.41
CA GLY A 608 -19.34 -21.11 -29.61
C GLY A 608 -17.81 -21.00 -29.57
N GLY A 609 -17.15 -20.82 -28.41
CA GLY A 609 -15.69 -20.85 -28.31
C GLY A 609 -15.25 -21.25 -26.90
N SER A 610 -14.44 -22.30 -26.82
CA SER A 610 -14.23 -23.21 -25.69
C SER A 610 -14.03 -22.65 -24.28
N PRO A 611 -14.45 -23.41 -23.23
CA PRO A 611 -14.18 -23.16 -21.81
C PRO A 611 -12.73 -23.53 -21.39
N HIS A 612 -11.74 -23.27 -22.25
CA HIS A 612 -10.37 -23.72 -22.04
C HIS A 612 -9.75 -23.15 -20.74
N GLN A 613 -9.01 -24.02 -20.08
CA GLN A 613 -8.20 -23.86 -18.86
C GLN A 613 -7.73 -22.42 -18.58
N SER A 614 -7.99 -21.91 -17.38
CA SER A 614 -7.33 -20.71 -16.86
C SER A 614 -6.05 -21.12 -16.13
N VAL A 615 -5.06 -21.64 -16.86
CA VAL A 615 -3.82 -22.16 -16.23
C VAL A 615 -3.08 -21.04 -15.52
N GLN A 616 -3.17 -21.07 -14.19
CA GLN A 616 -2.25 -20.39 -13.30
C GLN A 616 -0.88 -21.06 -13.36
N LYS A 617 0.14 -20.53 -12.68
CA LYS A 617 1.48 -21.14 -12.71
C LYS A 617 1.41 -22.63 -12.30
N PRO A 618 2.15 -23.55 -12.96
CA PRO A 618 2.04 -25.00 -12.72
C PRO A 618 2.26 -25.46 -11.28
N GLY A 619 2.91 -24.64 -10.44
CA GLY A 619 3.12 -24.94 -9.02
C GLY A 619 1.87 -24.75 -8.13
N ASP A 620 0.85 -24.06 -8.64
CA ASP A 620 -0.36 -23.72 -7.89
C ASP A 620 -1.55 -24.61 -8.31
N THR A 621 -1.49 -25.27 -9.47
CA THR A 621 -2.64 -25.99 -10.06
C THR A 621 -2.83 -27.40 -9.49
N ILE A 622 -1.76 -28.19 -9.33
CA ILE A 622 -1.88 -29.56 -8.79
C ILE A 622 -1.75 -29.57 -7.27
N GLY A 623 -2.64 -30.30 -6.60
CA GLY A 623 -2.61 -30.39 -5.14
C GLY A 623 -3.25 -31.63 -4.50
N THR A 624 -3.01 -31.77 -3.19
CA THR A 624 -3.81 -32.66 -2.33
C THR A 624 -4.77 -31.82 -1.50
N PHE A 625 -6.07 -31.99 -1.70
CA PHE A 625 -7.09 -31.35 -0.87
C PHE A 625 -7.79 -32.37 0.02
N GLU A 626 -8.02 -32.06 1.29
CA GLU A 626 -8.69 -32.96 2.23
C GLU A 626 -9.91 -32.27 2.86
N ALA A 627 -10.99 -33.02 3.05
CA ALA A 627 -12.16 -32.56 3.80
C ALA A 627 -12.61 -33.58 4.84
N THR A 628 -13.44 -33.16 5.80
CA THR A 628 -14.03 -34.11 6.77
C THR A 628 -14.98 -35.08 6.09
N GLY A 629 -15.70 -34.67 5.04
CA GLY A 629 -16.58 -35.57 4.29
C GLY A 629 -16.83 -35.12 2.86
N LEU A 630 -17.41 -36.02 2.05
CA LEU A 630 -17.84 -35.71 0.69
C LEU A 630 -19.23 -36.28 0.42
N THR A 631 -20.12 -35.42 -0.05
CA THR A 631 -21.38 -35.78 -0.71
C THR A 631 -21.29 -35.37 -2.17
N TRP A 632 -21.33 -36.35 -3.07
CA TRP A 632 -21.27 -36.10 -4.52
C TRP A 632 -22.61 -36.46 -5.16
N ASN A 633 -23.38 -35.43 -5.45
CA ASN A 633 -24.71 -35.53 -6.07
C ASN A 633 -24.63 -35.40 -7.59
N ASP A 634 -25.73 -35.76 -8.25
CA ASP A 634 -25.93 -35.55 -9.68
C ASP A 634 -25.73 -34.08 -10.06
N GLY A 635 -25.01 -33.83 -11.16
CA GLY A 635 -24.66 -32.48 -11.61
C GLY A 635 -23.37 -31.92 -11.02
N GLY A 636 -22.92 -32.42 -9.86
CA GLY A 636 -21.65 -32.02 -9.26
C GLY A 636 -20.42 -32.44 -10.09
N ILE A 637 -19.46 -31.54 -10.21
CA ILE A 637 -18.27 -31.69 -11.07
C ILE A 637 -17.00 -31.82 -10.23
N TYR A 638 -16.17 -32.80 -10.55
CA TYR A 638 -14.79 -32.90 -10.06
C TYR A 638 -13.84 -32.50 -11.20
N ASN A 639 -13.06 -31.44 -11.00
CA ASN A 639 -11.99 -31.06 -11.91
C ASN A 639 -10.72 -31.80 -11.50
N TRP A 640 -10.06 -32.42 -12.46
CA TRP A 640 -8.83 -33.18 -12.23
C TRP A 640 -7.75 -32.75 -13.20
N GLU A 641 -6.62 -32.30 -12.65
CA GLU A 641 -5.45 -31.85 -13.40
C GLU A 641 -4.30 -32.86 -13.32
N ILE A 642 -3.54 -33.00 -14.41
CA ILE A 642 -2.38 -33.89 -14.52
C ILE A 642 -1.27 -33.25 -15.36
N SER A 643 -0.02 -33.35 -14.90
CA SER A 643 1.13 -32.77 -15.61
C SER A 643 1.78 -33.70 -16.64
N ASP A 644 1.71 -35.01 -16.41
CA ASP A 644 2.26 -36.02 -17.32
C ASP A 644 1.70 -37.42 -16.99
N MET A 645 1.66 -38.30 -17.99
CA MET A 645 1.24 -39.69 -17.91
C MET A 645 2.25 -40.60 -17.18
N THR A 646 3.51 -40.18 -17.03
CA THR A 646 4.55 -40.99 -16.37
C THR A 646 4.80 -40.64 -14.91
N GLY A 647 4.04 -39.66 -14.38
CA GLY A 647 4.06 -39.33 -12.96
C GLY A 647 3.81 -40.56 -12.07
N SER A 648 4.20 -40.48 -10.82
CA SER A 648 4.02 -41.56 -9.84
C SER A 648 3.43 -41.11 -8.51
N THR A 649 3.24 -39.81 -8.31
CA THR A 649 2.86 -39.22 -7.03
C THR A 649 1.56 -38.43 -7.14
N ALA A 650 0.48 -39.00 -6.59
CA ALA A 650 -0.79 -38.29 -6.43
C ALA A 650 -0.63 -37.08 -5.49
N GLY A 651 -1.25 -35.95 -5.86
CA GLY A 651 -1.11 -34.67 -5.19
C GLY A 651 0.12 -33.85 -5.60
N THR A 652 0.92 -34.34 -6.55
CA THR A 652 2.12 -33.65 -7.06
C THR A 652 2.21 -33.73 -8.58
N ASP A 653 2.03 -34.92 -9.15
CA ASP A 653 2.01 -35.14 -10.60
C ASP A 653 0.59 -35.06 -11.19
N TRP A 654 -0.42 -35.23 -10.33
CA TRP A 654 -1.85 -35.04 -10.62
C TRP A 654 -2.63 -34.79 -9.33
N ASP A 655 -3.87 -34.32 -9.44
CA ASP A 655 -4.68 -33.98 -8.27
C ASP A 655 -5.15 -35.17 -7.42
N LEU A 656 -5.23 -34.93 -6.12
CA LEU A 656 -5.76 -35.88 -5.15
C LEU A 656 -6.73 -35.20 -4.18
N PHE A 657 -7.94 -35.73 -4.09
CA PHE A 657 -8.88 -35.39 -3.03
C PHE A 657 -8.97 -36.49 -1.97
N LYS A 658 -9.08 -36.10 -0.71
CA LYS A 658 -9.23 -37.00 0.44
C LYS A 658 -10.43 -36.61 1.27
N PHE A 659 -11.08 -37.61 1.87
CA PHE A 659 -12.06 -37.37 2.92
C PHE A 659 -11.86 -38.31 4.09
N SER A 660 -12.05 -37.82 5.32
CA SER A 660 -11.62 -38.52 6.54
C SER A 660 -12.76 -39.10 7.40
N SER A 661 -14.01 -38.73 7.12
CA SER A 661 -15.21 -39.23 7.79
C SER A 661 -16.39 -39.44 6.83
N GLY A 662 -17.37 -40.22 7.28
CA GLY A 662 -18.60 -40.48 6.54
C GLY A 662 -18.48 -41.53 5.42
N THR A 663 -19.50 -41.60 4.57
CA THR A 663 -19.59 -42.60 3.50
C THR A 663 -19.96 -41.95 2.17
N LEU A 664 -19.12 -42.16 1.16
CA LEU A 664 -19.49 -41.91 -0.23
C LEU A 664 -20.18 -43.16 -0.80
N ALA A 665 -21.48 -43.05 -1.07
CA ALA A 665 -22.27 -44.13 -1.67
C ALA A 665 -22.32 -43.96 -3.20
N LEU A 666 -21.65 -44.86 -3.91
CA LEU A 666 -21.73 -44.96 -5.36
C LEU A 666 -23.00 -45.72 -5.75
N SER A 667 -23.62 -45.26 -6.83
CA SER A 667 -24.85 -45.85 -7.35
C SER A 667 -24.91 -45.56 -8.84
N ALA A 668 -25.33 -46.54 -9.64
CA ALA A 668 -25.57 -46.34 -11.06
C ALA A 668 -26.73 -45.34 -11.29
N ASN A 669 -26.64 -44.60 -12.39
CA ASN A 669 -27.48 -43.46 -12.80
C ASN A 669 -27.29 -42.19 -11.96
N SER A 670 -26.07 -41.87 -11.55
CA SER A 670 -25.79 -40.73 -10.64
C SER A 670 -25.35 -39.43 -11.31
N GLY A 671 -25.24 -39.35 -12.64
CA GLY A 671 -24.94 -38.09 -13.34
C GLY A 671 -23.73 -37.28 -12.83
N ARG A 672 -22.78 -37.93 -12.15
CA ARG A 672 -21.58 -37.33 -11.55
C ARG A 672 -20.57 -37.05 -12.64
N LYS A 673 -19.95 -35.87 -12.65
CA LYS A 673 -19.08 -35.45 -13.75
C LYS A 673 -17.63 -35.32 -13.33
N ILE A 674 -16.73 -35.82 -14.16
CA ILE A 674 -15.28 -35.61 -14.01
C ILE A 674 -14.79 -34.89 -15.25
N LYS A 675 -14.13 -33.75 -15.07
CA LYS A 675 -13.42 -33.06 -16.15
C LYS A 675 -11.92 -33.28 -16.02
N ILE A 676 -11.27 -33.61 -17.12
CA ILE A 676 -9.84 -33.90 -17.16
C ILE A 676 -9.12 -32.74 -17.84
N PHE A 677 -8.07 -32.25 -17.19
CA PHE A 677 -7.21 -31.19 -17.72
C PHE A 677 -5.74 -31.66 -17.72
N GLY A 678 -5.05 -31.43 -18.84
CA GLY A 678 -3.59 -31.50 -18.84
C GLY A 678 -3.01 -30.20 -18.28
N ILE A 679 -1.81 -30.20 -17.72
CA ILE A 679 -1.04 -28.98 -17.46
C ILE A 679 0.30 -29.07 -18.19
N THR A 680 0.80 -27.94 -18.72
CA THR A 680 2.18 -27.87 -19.20
C THR A 680 3.08 -27.26 -18.13
N THR A 681 4.33 -27.71 -18.06
CA THR A 681 5.32 -27.21 -17.09
C THR A 681 5.73 -25.75 -17.30
N THR A 682 5.34 -25.12 -18.41
CA THR A 682 5.65 -23.72 -18.75
C THR A 682 4.44 -22.79 -18.72
N GLY A 683 3.24 -23.29 -18.41
CA GLY A 683 1.99 -22.54 -18.57
C GLY A 683 1.64 -22.30 -20.04
N TYR A 684 0.38 -21.98 -20.32
CA TYR A 684 -0.08 -21.56 -21.66
C TYR A 684 -0.41 -20.07 -21.62
N THR A 685 0.29 -19.26 -22.41
CA THR A 685 0.21 -17.78 -22.37
C THR A 685 -0.92 -17.19 -23.22
N SER A 686 -1.88 -18.01 -23.67
CA SER A 686 -2.98 -17.49 -24.50
C SER A 686 -4.18 -18.42 -24.46
N ALA A 687 -5.32 -17.91 -24.01
CA ALA A 687 -6.62 -18.41 -24.46
C ALA A 687 -6.74 -18.13 -25.97
N SER A 688 -6.05 -18.92 -26.80
CA SER A 688 -5.99 -18.64 -28.23
C SER A 688 -7.36 -18.97 -28.83
N THR A 689 -7.98 -17.93 -29.35
CA THR A 689 -9.21 -17.99 -30.13
C THR A 689 -8.98 -18.85 -31.37
N GLY A 690 -9.36 -20.12 -31.27
CA GLY A 690 -9.81 -20.94 -32.40
C GLY A 690 -8.82 -21.24 -33.52
N THR A 691 -7.50 -21.16 -33.32
CA THR A 691 -6.55 -21.52 -34.39
C THR A 691 -5.49 -22.53 -33.94
N HIS A 692 -5.71 -23.79 -34.32
CA HIS A 692 -4.71 -24.85 -34.28
C HIS A 692 -3.44 -24.42 -35.04
N ILE A 693 -2.29 -24.42 -34.38
CA ILE A 693 -0.98 -24.48 -35.05
C ILE A 693 -0.36 -25.83 -34.72
N ALA A 694 -0.57 -26.81 -35.61
CA ALA A 694 0.22 -28.03 -35.61
C ALA A 694 1.71 -27.65 -35.74
N GLY A 695 2.53 -28.02 -34.75
CA GLY A 695 3.98 -27.81 -34.77
C GLY A 695 4.48 -26.43 -34.31
N GLY A 696 3.68 -25.65 -33.55
CA GLY A 696 4.14 -24.42 -32.91
C GLY A 696 4.94 -24.69 -31.62
N ALA A 697 5.98 -23.90 -31.37
CA ALA A 697 6.75 -23.94 -30.13
C ALA A 697 5.82 -23.79 -28.90
N GLY A 698 5.85 -24.77 -27.99
CA GLY A 698 4.93 -24.85 -26.84
C GLY A 698 4.06 -26.12 -26.82
N GLN A 699 4.11 -26.95 -27.87
CA GLN A 699 3.52 -28.30 -27.81
C GLN A 699 4.32 -29.18 -26.84
N PRO A 700 3.66 -29.98 -25.97
CA PRO A 700 4.35 -30.97 -25.16
C PRO A 700 4.89 -32.09 -26.07
N ASP A 701 6.15 -32.00 -26.48
CA ASP A 701 6.84 -33.07 -27.25
C ASP A 701 7.04 -34.39 -26.44
N ASN A 702 6.49 -34.50 -25.21
CA ASN A 702 6.92 -35.50 -24.22
C ASN A 702 5.82 -36.29 -23.50
N TRP A 703 4.53 -36.17 -23.84
CA TRP A 703 3.51 -36.99 -23.18
C TRP A 703 3.60 -38.45 -23.65
N ALA A 704 4.01 -39.35 -22.76
CA ALA A 704 4.13 -40.78 -23.08
C ALA A 704 2.80 -41.49 -22.82
N TYR A 705 1.92 -41.50 -23.82
CA TYR A 705 0.58 -42.10 -23.75
C TYR A 705 0.61 -43.63 -23.59
N THR A 706 0.82 -44.05 -22.35
CA THR A 706 0.86 -45.45 -21.92
C THR A 706 -0.29 -45.73 -20.97
N PRO A 707 -0.76 -46.99 -20.86
CA PRO A 707 -1.78 -47.33 -19.88
C PRO A 707 -1.36 -46.91 -18.47
N GLY A 708 -2.24 -46.22 -17.75
CA GLY A 708 -1.95 -45.67 -16.42
C GLY A 708 -3.17 -45.75 -15.49
N GLU A 709 -2.91 -45.80 -14.19
CA GLU A 709 -3.93 -45.72 -13.13
C GLU A 709 -3.55 -44.57 -12.18
N PHE A 710 -4.39 -43.54 -12.09
CA PHE A 710 -4.12 -42.31 -11.36
C PHE A 710 -5.12 -42.17 -10.21
N LYS A 711 -4.64 -42.32 -8.97
CA LYS A 711 -5.49 -42.16 -7.78
C LYS A 711 -5.89 -40.70 -7.63
N PHE A 712 -7.18 -40.40 -7.76
CA PHE A 712 -7.69 -39.03 -7.65
C PHE A 712 -8.57 -38.82 -6.42
N LEU A 713 -9.12 -39.87 -5.83
CA LEU A 713 -9.99 -39.76 -4.65
C LEU A 713 -9.77 -40.90 -3.68
N GLU A 714 -9.64 -40.58 -2.39
CA GLU A 714 -9.31 -41.55 -1.33
C GLU A 714 -10.13 -41.31 -0.05
N ALA A 715 -10.78 -42.35 0.45
CA ALA A 715 -11.30 -42.37 1.81
C ALA A 715 -10.16 -42.65 2.80
N THR A 716 -10.11 -41.91 3.90
CA THR A 716 -9.10 -42.02 4.95
C THR A 716 -9.77 -41.97 6.33
N GLY A 717 -9.01 -42.12 7.42
CA GLY A 717 -9.49 -41.75 8.77
C GLY A 717 -10.69 -42.53 9.33
N GLY A 718 -11.14 -43.61 8.66
CA GLY A 718 -12.35 -44.36 9.00
C GLY A 718 -13.54 -44.08 8.09
N ALA A 719 -13.40 -43.16 7.13
CA ALA A 719 -14.34 -42.99 6.04
C ALA A 719 -14.39 -44.20 5.10
N THR A 720 -15.46 -44.30 4.32
CA THR A 720 -15.66 -45.42 3.38
C THR A 720 -16.24 -44.99 2.04
N ILE A 721 -15.83 -45.66 0.97
CA ILE A 721 -16.54 -45.66 -0.32
C ILE A 721 -17.27 -47.00 -0.46
N THR A 722 -18.56 -46.96 -0.79
CA THR A 722 -19.42 -48.14 -0.92
C THR A 722 -20.18 -48.14 -2.25
N GLY A 723 -20.79 -49.27 -2.63
CA GLY A 723 -21.57 -49.37 -3.87
C GLY A 723 -20.79 -49.85 -5.10
N ALA A 724 -19.53 -50.26 -4.92
CA ALA A 724 -18.69 -50.89 -5.94
C ALA A 724 -17.88 -52.05 -5.32
N SER A 725 -17.46 -53.01 -6.16
CA SER A 725 -16.64 -54.17 -5.79
C SER A 725 -15.17 -53.93 -6.12
N ASP A 726 -14.25 -54.48 -5.33
CA ASP A 726 -12.80 -54.27 -5.55
C ASP A 726 -12.37 -54.62 -7.00
N GLY A 727 -11.70 -53.68 -7.66
CA GLY A 727 -11.25 -53.80 -9.04
C GLY A 727 -12.32 -53.52 -10.11
N GLU A 728 -13.54 -53.18 -9.72
CA GLU A 728 -14.63 -52.84 -10.65
C GLU A 728 -14.32 -51.58 -11.45
N LEU A 729 -14.52 -51.67 -12.78
CA LEU A 729 -14.54 -50.53 -13.68
C LEU A 729 -15.95 -49.96 -13.69
N LEU A 730 -16.07 -48.70 -13.30
CA LEU A 730 -17.31 -47.96 -13.22
C LEU A 730 -17.54 -47.29 -14.58
N ASP A 731 -18.68 -47.58 -15.18
CA ASP A 731 -19.06 -47.11 -16.51
C ASP A 731 -19.77 -45.74 -16.46
N HIS A 732 -20.32 -45.34 -17.62
CA HIS A 732 -21.00 -44.06 -17.78
C HIS A 732 -22.27 -43.92 -16.92
N ASP A 733 -22.81 -45.00 -16.35
CA ASP A 733 -23.95 -44.91 -15.44
C ASP A 733 -23.50 -44.33 -14.08
N TYR A 734 -22.23 -44.48 -13.70
CA TYR A 734 -21.68 -43.92 -12.46
C TYR A 734 -21.08 -42.53 -12.69
N PHE A 735 -20.23 -42.39 -13.71
CA PHE A 735 -19.47 -41.17 -13.97
C PHE A 735 -19.53 -40.79 -15.46
N ASP A 736 -19.88 -39.54 -15.72
CA ASP A 736 -19.71 -38.88 -17.00
C ASP A 736 -18.33 -38.23 -17.03
N ILE A 737 -17.44 -38.70 -17.92
CA ILE A 737 -16.06 -38.22 -18.01
C ILE A 737 -15.93 -37.35 -19.25
N ASP A 738 -15.59 -36.08 -19.03
CA ASP A 738 -15.29 -35.11 -20.06
C ASP A 738 -13.76 -34.95 -20.18
N SER A 739 -13.23 -35.39 -21.31
CA SER A 739 -11.81 -35.28 -21.66
C SER A 739 -11.54 -34.28 -22.79
N ASP A 740 -12.54 -33.51 -23.24
CA ASP A 740 -12.41 -32.66 -24.43
C ASP A 740 -11.23 -31.66 -24.29
N ASP A 741 -11.08 -31.04 -23.13
CA ASP A 741 -9.99 -30.08 -22.86
C ASP A 741 -8.61 -30.76 -22.79
N PHE A 742 -8.52 -31.92 -22.14
CA PHE A 742 -7.32 -32.74 -22.13
C PHE A 742 -6.89 -33.17 -23.53
N GLU A 743 -7.83 -33.69 -24.32
CA GLU A 743 -7.56 -34.16 -25.68
C GLU A 743 -7.12 -33.03 -26.60
N TRP A 744 -7.79 -31.87 -26.48
CA TRP A 744 -7.44 -30.67 -27.22
C TRP A 744 -6.02 -30.19 -26.89
N MET A 745 -5.67 -30.16 -25.59
CA MET A 745 -4.37 -29.66 -25.12
C MET A 745 -3.22 -30.62 -25.43
N THR A 746 -3.44 -31.91 -25.20
CA THR A 746 -2.41 -32.95 -25.36
C THR A 746 -2.32 -33.45 -26.82
N GLN A 747 -3.29 -33.11 -27.66
CA GLN A 747 -3.48 -33.62 -29.03
C GLN A 747 -3.68 -35.14 -29.08
N ASN A 748 -4.12 -35.74 -27.98
CA ASN A 748 -4.37 -37.16 -27.89
C ASN A 748 -5.87 -37.45 -27.88
N PHE A 749 -6.43 -37.61 -29.07
CA PHE A 749 -7.84 -37.98 -29.27
C PHE A 749 -8.07 -39.50 -29.25
N ASN A 750 -7.07 -40.30 -28.88
CA ASN A 750 -7.05 -41.75 -29.05
C ASN A 750 -6.78 -42.47 -27.71
N GLY A 751 -7.74 -42.37 -26.78
CA GLY A 751 -7.71 -43.10 -25.53
C GLY A 751 -9.08 -43.17 -24.89
N VAL A 752 -9.23 -44.04 -23.91
CA VAL A 752 -10.45 -44.15 -23.11
C VAL A 752 -10.09 -43.94 -21.65
N TRP A 753 -10.82 -43.01 -21.02
CA TRP A 753 -10.80 -42.79 -19.58
C TRP A 753 -11.94 -43.56 -18.92
N GLN A 754 -11.65 -44.20 -17.80
CA GLN A 754 -12.64 -44.91 -16.97
C GLN A 754 -12.30 -44.72 -15.49
N VAL A 755 -13.27 -44.87 -14.60
CA VAL A 755 -13.02 -44.89 -13.16
C VAL A 755 -12.91 -46.34 -12.68
N LYS A 756 -11.89 -46.64 -11.90
CA LYS A 756 -11.71 -47.93 -11.24
C LYS A 756 -11.79 -47.78 -9.73
N TYR A 757 -12.61 -48.61 -9.08
CA TYR A 757 -12.66 -48.70 -7.63
C TYR A 757 -11.62 -49.71 -7.11
N LYS A 758 -10.94 -49.35 -6.02
CA LYS A 758 -10.10 -50.27 -5.24
C LYS A 758 -10.49 -50.20 -3.77
N ALA A 759 -10.61 -51.35 -3.11
CA ALA A 759 -11.02 -51.46 -1.71
C ALA A 759 -9.89 -51.14 -0.69
N GLU A 760 -8.87 -50.40 -1.11
CA GLU A 760 -7.72 -50.02 -0.29
C GLU A 760 -8.10 -48.89 0.69
N GLY A 761 -7.69 -49.00 1.97
CA GLY A 761 -7.75 -47.86 2.91
C GLY A 761 -9.15 -47.35 3.31
N GLY A 762 -10.23 -48.08 3.03
CA GLY A 762 -11.62 -47.59 3.16
C GLY A 762 -12.30 -47.35 1.80
N GLY A 763 -11.51 -47.37 0.72
CA GLY A 763 -11.94 -47.23 -0.66
C GLY A 763 -11.22 -46.08 -1.36
N ALA A 764 -10.77 -46.30 -2.59
CA ALA A 764 -10.17 -45.29 -3.44
C ALA A 764 -10.67 -45.41 -4.89
N LEU A 765 -10.71 -44.28 -5.59
CA LEU A 765 -11.05 -44.19 -7.01
C LEU A 765 -9.82 -43.77 -7.82
N TYR A 766 -9.64 -44.47 -8.93
CA TYR A 766 -8.55 -44.25 -9.88
C TYR A 766 -9.13 -43.88 -11.24
N LEU A 767 -8.60 -42.85 -11.87
CA LEU A 767 -8.80 -42.64 -13.30
C LEU A 767 -7.84 -43.55 -14.05
N THR A 768 -8.36 -44.35 -14.96
CA THR A 768 -7.57 -45.28 -15.76
C THR A 768 -7.57 -44.82 -17.20
N TYR A 769 -6.39 -44.65 -17.78
CA TYR A 769 -6.22 -44.34 -19.19
C TYR A 769 -5.82 -45.60 -19.95
N THR A 770 -6.51 -45.91 -21.05
CA THR A 770 -6.11 -46.97 -21.98
C THR A 770 -6.00 -46.39 -23.40
N PRO A 771 -4.82 -46.44 -24.05
CA PRO A 771 -4.67 -46.00 -25.43
C PRO A 771 -5.44 -46.93 -26.37
N VAL A 772 -6.19 -46.35 -27.31
CA VAL A 772 -6.89 -47.13 -28.35
C VAL A 772 -5.96 -47.26 -29.55
N PRO A 773 -5.65 -48.49 -30.03
CA PRO A 773 -4.85 -48.64 -31.23
C PRO A 773 -5.54 -47.98 -32.43
N GLU A 774 -4.80 -47.22 -33.23
CA GLU A 774 -5.35 -46.56 -34.41
C GLU A 774 -6.12 -47.56 -35.31
N PRO A 775 -7.23 -47.16 -35.96
CA PRO A 775 -7.97 -48.02 -36.89
C PRO A 775 -7.09 -48.65 -37.98
N SER A 776 -6.03 -47.95 -38.39
CA SER A 776 -5.00 -48.40 -39.33
C SER A 776 -4.28 -49.68 -38.87
N THR A 777 -4.06 -49.83 -37.56
CA THR A 777 -3.41 -50.99 -36.94
C THR A 777 -4.28 -52.23 -37.07
N TYR A 778 -5.60 -52.10 -36.86
CA TYR A 778 -6.54 -53.19 -37.09
C TYR A 778 -6.61 -53.59 -38.57
N VAL A 779 -6.63 -52.61 -39.47
CA VAL A 779 -6.62 -52.86 -40.92
C VAL A 779 -5.31 -53.51 -41.36
N MET A 780 -4.18 -53.16 -40.74
CA MET A 780 -2.87 -53.75 -41.04
C MET A 780 -2.79 -55.20 -40.53
N VAL A 781 -3.26 -55.48 -39.31
CA VAL A 781 -3.32 -56.84 -38.75
C VAL A 781 -4.27 -57.72 -39.56
N LEU A 782 -5.46 -57.22 -39.92
CA LEU A 782 -6.38 -57.90 -40.83
C LEU A 782 -5.74 -58.13 -42.19
N GLY A 783 -5.09 -57.12 -42.77
CA GLY A 783 -4.37 -57.22 -44.04
C GLY A 783 -3.26 -58.26 -44.00
N ALA A 784 -2.49 -58.33 -42.91
CA ALA A 784 -1.43 -59.32 -42.69
C ALA A 784 -1.97 -60.75 -42.58
N LEU A 785 -3.15 -60.95 -41.98
CA LEU A 785 -3.85 -62.24 -41.96
C LEU A 785 -4.41 -62.63 -43.34
N PHE A 786 -4.76 -61.65 -44.18
CA PHE A 786 -5.23 -61.91 -45.56
C PHE A 786 -4.09 -62.27 -46.53
N LEU A 787 -2.85 -61.85 -46.29
CA LEU A 787 -1.69 -62.18 -47.15
C LEU A 787 -1.44 -63.69 -47.33
N PRO A 788 -1.42 -64.54 -46.28
CA PRO A 788 -1.27 -65.98 -46.45
C PRO A 788 -2.48 -66.61 -47.16
N VAL A 789 -3.71 -66.15 -46.88
CA VAL A 789 -4.93 -66.64 -47.56
C VAL A 789 -4.92 -66.29 -49.05
N TRP A 790 -4.56 -65.05 -49.39
CA TRP A 790 -4.45 -64.58 -50.77
C TRP A 790 -3.32 -65.29 -51.53
N SER A 791 -2.19 -65.55 -50.87
CA SER A 791 -1.09 -66.32 -51.48
C SER A 791 -1.50 -67.78 -51.76
N PHE A 792 -2.33 -68.39 -50.90
CA PHE A 792 -2.91 -69.71 -51.13
C PHE A 792 -3.88 -69.72 -52.32
N PHE A 793 -4.79 -68.72 -52.41
CA PHE A 793 -5.67 -68.57 -53.58
C PHE A 793 -4.88 -68.37 -54.88
N ARG A 794 -3.87 -67.50 -54.88
CA ARG A 794 -3.03 -67.24 -56.06
C ARG A 794 -2.25 -68.49 -56.51
N ARG A 795 -1.77 -69.31 -55.57
CA ARG A 795 -1.12 -70.60 -55.87
C ARG A 795 -2.10 -71.62 -56.48
N ARG A 796 -3.36 -71.61 -56.04
CA ARG A 796 -4.42 -72.50 -56.54
C ARG A 796 -4.90 -72.11 -57.94
N PHE A 797 -4.89 -70.83 -58.28
CA PHE A 797 -5.25 -70.35 -59.63
C PHE A 797 -4.12 -70.51 -60.66
N ARG A 798 -2.84 -70.34 -60.29
CA ARG A 798 -1.72 -70.63 -61.22
C ARG A 798 -1.58 -72.12 -61.57
N ARG A 799 -2.09 -73.01 -60.72
CA ARG A 799 -2.12 -74.46 -61.00
C ARG A 799 -3.19 -74.87 -62.04
N LYS A 800 -4.07 -73.95 -62.45
CA LYS A 800 -5.08 -74.17 -63.51
C LYS A 800 -4.65 -73.67 -64.90
N GLU A 801 -3.47 -73.06 -65.02
CA GLU A 801 -2.89 -72.67 -66.31
C GLU A 801 -1.81 -73.66 -66.79
N GLU A 802 -1.52 -74.72 -66.02
CA GLU A 802 -0.58 -75.81 -66.37
C GLU A 802 -1.26 -77.20 -66.52
N GLU A 803 -2.60 -77.24 -66.54
CA GLU A 803 -3.42 -78.35 -67.08
C GLU A 803 -4.25 -77.82 -68.25
#